data_AF-A0A7W1KM69-F1
#
_entry.id   AF-A0A7W1KM69-F1
#
_cell.length_a   1.000
_cell.length_b   1.000
_cell.length_c   1.000
_cell.angle_alpha   90.00
_cell.angle_beta   90.00
_cell.angle_gamma   90.00
#
_symmetry.space_group_name_H-M   'P 1'
#
loop_
_entity.id
_entity.type
_entity.pdbx_description
1 polymer ?
#
loop_
_entity_poly.entity_id
_entity_poly.type
_entity_poly.pdbx_seq_one_letter_code
_entity_poly.pdbx_strand_id
1 'polypeptide(L)'
;MATTTSITGGGAIDPDGYSIFIDGQPSQAIGANATLILDGLAEGVHNVALSGIAGNCGLGGQNPQPVEVFSGSTASLSFEITCSSGTGSIQVVTATGGAGTDPDGFALLLDGTDRGPIGVSATSSLTGLTAGTHSIGLTGLAGNCQISGENPRAVLVAAGGTAQVAFSISCAAPGTATGNLQIVTVTTGPSQDANGYLLSIDGSVGQPIATNASVTLSNVTAVLHTVELQGLAPNCGVTGGNPLGAAVGAGETARLEFRVTCAATTGSLRITVAGLPAGSAAAVTVSGPGSYSQAVTATRTLAGLTPGSYGVSARDVAAGGITYTGSVSSATVTVVAGSSPSVTVTYTGPVAPTLNLRIQSLYLTQSTQTLASGVPLVAGRAGYLRVFVLANEGGNRATPTVRVRYRNGSSPVVERTISAPGGSTPTTVQEGTLTSSWNLPVEGELVRPGLSVEATVDPAGTIPESNEGDNQSTKALTVRTVPVARIRFVSVQQGASAPGNVSNPTQLMALAHRMHPLNAVEVDVRPGVFTASQALEANGGGWSQVLGDLDAERVSDPDGGNRIYFGIAALPYTRAQGIVGLAFRGLPSATTALGWDNADDASRVVAHELGHVWDRAHSPCGNPPAVDGAYPYPGGQIGVSGMDVQSRTLKPLTSPDIMSYCFQSPWTSDYTYQGVMDFRQANASVVLGQPQPSVLVWGRIANGHAVLEPAFQIVTRPSLPRKPGPYSVTATAADGTQLFALSFDPPPSEESPQGSRHFAFAVPLDQARAALMAHLRLAGPGGVVANSRSTSNLRLEATGAPVTSRREGQSVVLRWNASAHPTIMVRDPDTGSVLSFARGGEARIWTSKSHLDLELSDGVRSQRLRLAISRS
;
A
#
# COMPACT_ATOMS: atom_id res chain seq x y z
N MET A 1 -20.70 -48.19 -38.07
CA MET A 1 -22.02 -47.66 -37.62
C MET A 1 -22.24 -46.32 -38.32
N ALA A 2 -23.47 -45.83 -38.41
CA ALA A 2 -23.73 -44.46 -38.88
C ALA A 2 -24.63 -43.71 -37.89
N THR A 3 -24.42 -42.41 -37.72
CA THR A 3 -25.31 -41.53 -36.96
C THR A 3 -26.02 -40.58 -37.91
N THR A 4 -27.34 -40.57 -37.85
CA THR A 4 -28.20 -39.65 -38.60
C THR A 4 -28.78 -38.62 -37.65
N THR A 5 -28.57 -37.34 -37.93
CA THR A 5 -29.15 -36.25 -37.15
C THR A 5 -30.19 -35.52 -37.98
N SER A 6 -31.40 -35.35 -37.46
CA SER A 6 -32.37 -34.39 -38.01
C SER A 6 -32.07 -33.01 -37.39
N ILE A 7 -32.02 -31.96 -38.20
CA ILE A 7 -31.90 -30.58 -37.73
C ILE A 7 -33.12 -29.84 -38.25
N THR A 8 -34.08 -29.53 -37.37
CA THR A 8 -35.34 -28.89 -37.74
C THR A 8 -35.41 -27.49 -37.18
N GLY A 9 -35.51 -26.50 -38.07
CA GLY A 9 -35.67 -25.09 -37.76
C GLY A 9 -36.98 -24.52 -38.30
N GLY A 10 -37.35 -23.32 -37.84
CA GLY A 10 -38.57 -22.62 -38.24
C GLY A 10 -39.72 -22.72 -37.21
N GLY A 11 -40.92 -22.27 -37.59
CA GLY A 11 -42.12 -22.28 -36.74
C GLY A 11 -43.00 -23.51 -36.99
N ALA A 12 -43.73 -23.97 -35.96
CA ALA A 12 -44.60 -25.17 -36.00
C ALA A 12 -43.86 -26.44 -36.48
N ILE A 13 -42.85 -26.85 -35.70
CA ILE A 13 -42.07 -28.07 -35.89
C ILE A 13 -43.00 -29.29 -35.92
N ASP A 14 -42.73 -30.24 -36.82
CA ASP A 14 -43.45 -31.50 -36.96
C ASP A 14 -43.41 -32.32 -35.65
N PRO A 15 -44.54 -32.48 -34.93
CA PRO A 15 -44.59 -33.20 -33.66
C PRO A 15 -44.56 -34.72 -33.84
N ASP A 16 -44.91 -35.24 -35.03
CA ASP A 16 -44.98 -36.67 -35.33
C ASP A 16 -43.60 -37.27 -35.64
N GLY A 17 -42.60 -36.42 -35.88
CA GLY A 17 -41.23 -36.79 -36.19
C GLY A 17 -41.06 -37.30 -37.63
N TYR A 18 -39.90 -37.88 -37.93
CA TYR A 18 -39.54 -38.33 -39.27
C TYR A 18 -39.21 -39.82 -39.29
N SER A 19 -39.12 -40.37 -40.50
CA SER A 19 -38.76 -41.78 -40.74
C SER A 19 -37.51 -41.87 -41.61
N ILE A 20 -36.48 -42.57 -41.10
CA ILE A 20 -35.23 -42.87 -41.80
C ILE A 20 -35.29 -44.25 -42.44
N PHE A 21 -35.00 -44.31 -43.75
CA PHE A 21 -34.83 -45.53 -44.54
C PHE A 21 -33.37 -45.70 -44.93
N ILE A 22 -32.84 -46.91 -44.90
CA ILE A 22 -31.47 -47.20 -45.32
C ILE A 22 -31.53 -48.35 -46.32
N ASP A 23 -31.01 -48.17 -47.52
CA ASP A 23 -30.98 -49.19 -48.59
C ASP A 23 -32.34 -49.89 -48.82
N GLY A 24 -33.43 -49.15 -48.66
CA GLY A 24 -34.80 -49.68 -48.81
C GLY A 24 -35.28 -50.61 -47.69
N GLN A 25 -34.56 -50.70 -46.57
CA GLN A 25 -34.99 -51.43 -45.36
C GLN A 25 -36.15 -50.73 -44.64
N PRO A 26 -36.88 -51.44 -43.74
CA PRO A 26 -37.94 -50.85 -42.94
C PRO A 26 -37.48 -49.60 -42.19
N SER A 27 -38.36 -48.60 -42.14
CA SER A 27 -38.04 -47.30 -41.55
C SER A 27 -37.83 -47.35 -40.04
N GLN A 28 -36.92 -46.52 -39.55
CA GLN A 28 -36.76 -46.22 -38.12
C GLN A 28 -37.20 -44.79 -37.84
N ALA A 29 -37.94 -44.58 -36.76
CA ALA A 29 -38.41 -43.25 -36.36
C ALA A 29 -37.27 -42.41 -35.77
N ILE A 30 -37.25 -41.12 -36.10
CA ILE A 30 -36.33 -40.12 -35.55
C ILE A 30 -37.12 -38.83 -35.22
N GLY A 31 -36.96 -38.30 -34.01
CA GLY A 31 -37.61 -37.04 -33.64
C GLY A 31 -37.01 -35.82 -34.34
N ALA A 32 -37.61 -34.64 -34.17
CA ALA A 32 -37.01 -33.38 -34.62
C ALA A 32 -35.80 -33.00 -33.73
N ASN A 33 -34.72 -32.51 -34.33
CA ASN A 33 -33.46 -32.19 -33.63
C ASN A 33 -32.87 -33.39 -32.85
N ALA A 34 -33.09 -34.61 -33.35
CA ALA A 34 -32.67 -35.84 -32.70
C ALA A 34 -31.56 -36.54 -33.51
N THR A 35 -30.79 -37.40 -32.83
CA THR A 35 -29.79 -38.26 -33.48
C THR A 35 -30.17 -39.71 -33.30
N LEU A 36 -30.21 -40.46 -34.40
CA LEU A 36 -30.43 -41.89 -34.45
C LEU A 36 -29.11 -42.60 -34.78
N ILE A 37 -28.79 -43.65 -34.02
CA ILE A 37 -27.63 -44.52 -34.27
C ILE A 37 -28.10 -45.72 -35.09
N LEU A 38 -27.41 -45.97 -36.19
CA LEU A 38 -27.64 -47.06 -37.14
C LEU A 38 -26.51 -48.08 -36.98
N ASP A 39 -26.82 -49.15 -36.24
CA ASP A 39 -25.88 -50.22 -35.90
C ASP A 39 -25.92 -51.36 -36.92
N GLY A 40 -24.82 -52.12 -37.01
CA GLY A 40 -24.76 -53.33 -37.84
C GLY A 40 -24.66 -53.11 -39.35
N LEU A 41 -24.35 -51.90 -39.82
CA LEU A 41 -24.10 -51.62 -41.24
C LEU A 41 -22.78 -52.26 -41.71
N ALA A 42 -22.81 -52.87 -42.91
CA ALA A 42 -21.63 -53.41 -43.57
C ALA A 42 -20.66 -52.29 -44.00
N GLU A 43 -19.43 -52.63 -44.35
CA GLU A 43 -18.49 -51.66 -44.93
C GLU A 43 -18.91 -51.34 -46.37
N GLY A 44 -19.05 -50.05 -46.71
CA GLY A 44 -19.49 -49.59 -48.03
C GLY A 44 -20.36 -48.34 -48.01
N VAL A 45 -20.89 -47.97 -49.19
CA VAL A 45 -21.81 -46.83 -49.37
C VAL A 45 -23.26 -47.27 -49.14
N HIS A 46 -23.95 -46.59 -48.25
CA HIS A 46 -25.36 -46.81 -47.92
C HIS A 46 -26.19 -45.58 -48.31
N ASN A 47 -27.40 -45.77 -48.84
CA ASN A 47 -28.32 -44.70 -49.17
C ASN A 47 -29.31 -44.49 -48.03
N VAL A 48 -29.23 -43.34 -47.37
CA VAL A 48 -30.11 -42.96 -46.26
C VAL A 48 -31.14 -41.96 -46.75
N ALA A 49 -32.42 -42.29 -46.66
CA ALA A 49 -33.52 -41.42 -47.06
C ALA A 49 -34.35 -40.98 -45.85
N LEU A 50 -34.80 -39.74 -45.83
CA LEU A 50 -35.72 -39.21 -44.84
C LEU A 50 -37.10 -39.00 -45.46
N SER A 51 -38.16 -39.42 -44.76
CA SER A 51 -39.55 -39.19 -45.16
C SER A 51 -40.43 -38.92 -43.95
N GLY A 52 -41.74 -38.74 -44.18
CA GLY A 52 -42.68 -38.36 -43.12
C GLY A 52 -42.59 -36.87 -42.76
N ILE A 53 -42.11 -36.02 -43.68
CA ILE A 53 -42.04 -34.57 -43.46
C ILE A 53 -43.44 -33.99 -43.59
N ALA A 54 -43.93 -33.32 -42.54
CA ALA A 54 -45.19 -32.57 -42.59
C ALA A 54 -45.21 -31.56 -43.74
N GLY A 55 -46.39 -31.33 -44.33
CA GLY A 55 -46.55 -30.48 -45.52
C GLY A 55 -46.19 -29.01 -45.33
N ASN A 56 -46.02 -28.55 -44.09
CA ASN A 56 -45.53 -27.21 -43.74
C ASN A 56 -43.98 -27.15 -43.63
N CYS A 57 -43.30 -28.28 -43.78
CA CYS A 57 -41.85 -28.42 -43.68
C CYS A 57 -41.23 -28.87 -45.02
N GLY A 58 -40.04 -28.37 -45.32
CA GLY A 58 -39.26 -28.73 -46.51
C GLY A 58 -37.90 -29.30 -46.15
N LEU A 59 -37.46 -30.33 -46.88
CA LEU A 59 -36.12 -30.92 -46.77
C LEU A 59 -35.12 -30.11 -47.59
N GLY A 60 -34.05 -29.64 -46.97
CA GLY A 60 -32.90 -29.07 -47.64
C GLY A 60 -31.97 -30.15 -48.18
N GLY A 61 -31.53 -30.02 -49.43
CA GLY A 61 -30.53 -30.89 -50.05
C GLY A 61 -31.11 -32.12 -50.76
N GLN A 62 -30.23 -33.07 -51.11
CA GLN A 62 -30.63 -34.30 -51.79
C GLN A 62 -31.23 -35.32 -50.82
N ASN A 63 -32.14 -36.14 -51.32
CA ASN A 63 -32.78 -37.22 -50.59
C ASN A 63 -33.15 -38.34 -51.59
N PRO A 64 -32.61 -39.56 -51.48
CA PRO A 64 -31.70 -40.06 -50.43
C PRO A 64 -30.30 -39.41 -50.42
N GLN A 65 -29.60 -39.43 -49.29
CA GLN A 65 -28.20 -39.03 -49.13
C GLN A 65 -27.29 -40.27 -48.98
N PRO A 66 -26.17 -40.38 -49.73
CA PRO A 66 -25.22 -41.46 -49.55
C PRO A 66 -24.32 -41.21 -48.33
N VAL A 67 -24.04 -42.26 -47.55
CA VAL A 67 -23.05 -42.27 -46.47
C VAL A 67 -22.10 -43.46 -46.63
N GLU A 68 -20.79 -43.22 -46.53
CA GLU A 68 -19.78 -44.26 -46.61
C GLU A 68 -19.35 -44.69 -45.20
N VAL A 69 -19.43 -45.99 -44.91
CA VAL A 69 -19.15 -46.57 -43.59
C VAL A 69 -17.89 -47.43 -43.67
N PHE A 70 -16.88 -47.12 -42.84
CA PHE A 70 -15.66 -47.93 -42.69
C PHE A 70 -15.66 -48.76 -41.40
N SER A 71 -15.03 -49.93 -41.43
CA SER A 71 -14.91 -50.81 -40.26
C SER A 71 -14.25 -50.10 -39.06
N GLY A 72 -14.87 -50.20 -37.88
CA GLY A 72 -14.40 -49.56 -36.64
C GLY A 72 -14.65 -48.05 -36.54
N SER A 73 -15.29 -47.43 -37.54
CA SER A 73 -15.64 -46.01 -37.53
C SER A 73 -17.15 -45.76 -37.46
N THR A 74 -17.52 -44.54 -37.05
CA THR A 74 -18.90 -44.05 -37.10
C THR A 74 -18.99 -42.91 -38.11
N ALA A 75 -19.75 -43.11 -39.18
CA ALA A 75 -20.03 -42.08 -40.17
C ALA A 75 -21.20 -41.20 -39.72
N SER A 76 -21.18 -39.90 -40.01
CA SER A 76 -22.24 -38.97 -39.60
C SER A 76 -22.88 -38.29 -40.81
N LEU A 77 -24.20 -38.20 -40.82
CA LEU A 77 -24.97 -37.45 -41.81
C LEU A 77 -26.08 -36.64 -41.14
N SER A 78 -26.50 -35.55 -41.78
CA SER A 78 -27.54 -34.66 -41.25
C SER A 78 -28.56 -34.25 -42.31
N PHE A 79 -29.83 -34.27 -41.94
CA PHE A 79 -30.93 -33.72 -42.73
C PHE A 79 -31.35 -32.36 -42.16
N GLU A 80 -31.31 -31.32 -42.97
CA GLU A 80 -31.84 -30.00 -42.60
C GLU A 80 -33.31 -29.87 -43.04
N ILE A 81 -34.22 -29.66 -42.08
CA ILE A 81 -35.65 -29.48 -42.31
C ILE A 81 -36.03 -28.06 -41.90
N THR A 82 -36.69 -27.31 -42.79
CA THR A 82 -37.21 -25.96 -42.48
C THR A 82 -38.73 -25.97 -42.51
N CYS A 83 -39.36 -25.64 -41.38
CA CYS A 83 -40.81 -25.55 -41.23
C CYS A 83 -41.27 -24.08 -41.30
N SER A 84 -42.33 -23.82 -42.08
CA SER A 84 -42.93 -22.50 -42.23
C SER A 84 -44.25 -22.41 -41.45
N SER A 85 -44.44 -21.31 -40.72
CA SER A 85 -45.72 -20.98 -40.07
C SER A 85 -46.57 -20.14 -41.02
N GLY A 86 -47.36 -20.80 -41.86
CA GLY A 86 -48.38 -20.15 -42.68
C GLY A 86 -49.78 -20.47 -42.19
N THR A 87 -50.71 -19.53 -42.34
CA THR A 87 -52.14 -19.76 -42.09
C THR A 87 -52.91 -19.98 -43.39
N GLY A 88 -53.93 -20.84 -43.38
CA GLY A 88 -54.87 -21.08 -44.47
C GLY A 88 -56.32 -20.83 -44.02
N SER A 89 -57.28 -21.31 -44.80
CA SER A 89 -58.71 -21.22 -44.48
C SER A 89 -59.49 -22.50 -44.81
N ILE A 90 -60.65 -22.67 -44.16
CA ILE A 90 -61.63 -23.72 -44.48
C ILE A 90 -62.96 -23.06 -44.86
N GLN A 91 -63.53 -23.43 -46.01
CA GLN A 91 -64.91 -23.15 -46.39
C GLN A 91 -65.81 -24.31 -45.99
N VAL A 92 -66.80 -24.05 -45.14
CA VAL A 92 -67.79 -25.01 -44.67
C VAL A 92 -69.11 -24.75 -45.39
N VAL A 93 -69.63 -25.75 -46.09
CA VAL A 93 -70.89 -25.68 -46.85
C VAL A 93 -71.92 -26.59 -46.20
N THR A 94 -73.11 -26.10 -45.92
CA THR A 94 -74.26 -26.91 -45.46
C THR A 94 -75.31 -27.00 -46.55
N ALA A 95 -75.94 -28.16 -46.68
CA ALA A 95 -77.10 -28.37 -47.54
C ALA A 95 -78.11 -29.24 -46.79
N THR A 96 -79.27 -28.68 -46.46
CA THR A 96 -80.36 -29.37 -45.75
C THR A 96 -81.50 -29.69 -46.70
N GLY A 97 -81.95 -30.94 -46.71
CA GLY A 97 -83.11 -31.41 -47.45
C GLY A 97 -84.09 -32.19 -46.59
N GLY A 98 -85.17 -32.68 -47.19
CA GLY A 98 -86.23 -33.43 -46.49
C GLY A 98 -87.52 -32.63 -46.30
N ALA A 99 -88.47 -33.19 -45.55
CA ALA A 99 -89.81 -32.61 -45.34
C ALA A 99 -89.88 -31.64 -44.14
N GLY A 100 -88.82 -31.54 -43.35
CA GLY A 100 -88.69 -30.60 -42.24
C GLY A 100 -87.50 -29.66 -42.39
N THR A 101 -87.27 -28.82 -41.39
CA THR A 101 -86.11 -27.93 -41.26
C THR A 101 -85.59 -27.97 -39.84
N ASP A 102 -84.33 -27.58 -39.66
CA ASP A 102 -83.80 -27.13 -38.40
C ASP A 102 -84.21 -25.65 -38.18
N PRO A 103 -84.98 -25.30 -37.13
CA PRO A 103 -85.50 -23.94 -36.95
C PRO A 103 -84.44 -22.88 -36.61
N ASP A 104 -83.40 -23.27 -35.88
CA ASP A 104 -82.36 -22.38 -35.35
C ASP A 104 -81.01 -22.53 -36.07
N GLY A 105 -80.88 -23.53 -36.94
CA GLY A 105 -79.68 -23.78 -37.72
C GLY A 105 -78.64 -24.56 -36.91
N PHE A 106 -77.40 -24.58 -37.37
CA PHE A 106 -76.34 -25.38 -36.72
C PHE A 106 -75.28 -24.46 -36.10
N ALA A 107 -74.53 -24.96 -35.13
CA ALA A 107 -73.30 -24.33 -34.67
C ALA A 107 -72.08 -25.06 -35.25
N LEU A 108 -71.09 -24.29 -35.69
CA LEU A 108 -69.87 -24.79 -36.31
C LEU A 108 -68.78 -24.99 -35.26
N LEU A 109 -68.26 -26.20 -35.16
CA LEU A 109 -67.14 -26.54 -34.30
C LEU A 109 -65.86 -26.71 -35.13
N LEU A 110 -64.80 -25.99 -34.73
CA LEU A 110 -63.44 -26.16 -35.26
C LEU A 110 -62.53 -26.58 -34.10
N ASP A 111 -61.94 -27.76 -34.22
CA ASP A 111 -61.07 -28.38 -33.20
C ASP A 111 -61.73 -28.33 -31.82
N GLY A 112 -62.99 -28.76 -31.76
CA GLY A 112 -63.76 -28.76 -30.50
C GLY A 112 -64.15 -27.37 -29.99
N THR A 113 -63.88 -26.27 -30.70
CA THR A 113 -64.24 -24.90 -30.29
C THR A 113 -65.38 -24.36 -31.14
N ASP A 114 -66.40 -23.77 -30.49
CA ASP A 114 -67.52 -23.11 -31.18
C ASP A 114 -67.05 -21.87 -31.94
N ARG A 115 -67.38 -21.81 -33.23
CA ARG A 115 -67.07 -20.73 -34.17
C ARG A 115 -68.33 -19.97 -34.63
N GLY A 116 -69.46 -20.22 -33.99
CA GLY A 116 -70.72 -19.53 -34.23
C GLY A 116 -71.66 -20.27 -35.19
N PRO A 117 -72.83 -19.68 -35.47
CA PRO A 117 -73.89 -20.35 -36.22
C PRO A 117 -73.59 -20.44 -37.73
N ILE A 118 -74.10 -21.49 -38.35
CA ILE A 118 -74.17 -21.68 -39.79
C ILE A 118 -75.59 -22.11 -40.18
N GLY A 119 -76.17 -21.44 -41.19
CA GLY A 119 -77.55 -21.68 -41.61
C GLY A 119 -77.76 -23.07 -42.22
N VAL A 120 -79.03 -23.46 -42.38
CA VAL A 120 -79.44 -24.78 -42.90
C VAL A 120 -79.01 -25.06 -44.34
N SER A 121 -78.74 -24.04 -45.15
CA SER A 121 -78.12 -24.19 -46.48
C SER A 121 -77.23 -22.97 -46.77
N ALA A 122 -76.04 -22.95 -46.18
CA ALA A 122 -75.16 -21.79 -46.15
C ALA A 122 -73.69 -22.16 -46.43
N THR A 123 -72.86 -21.15 -46.67
CA THR A 123 -71.40 -21.31 -46.72
C THR A 123 -70.75 -20.36 -45.72
N SER A 124 -69.87 -20.88 -44.86
CA SER A 124 -69.08 -20.10 -43.90
C SER A 124 -67.59 -20.30 -44.16
N SER A 125 -66.76 -19.29 -43.89
CA SER A 125 -65.30 -19.35 -44.08
C SER A 125 -64.58 -19.13 -42.75
N LEU A 126 -63.75 -20.10 -42.36
CA LEU A 126 -62.86 -20.03 -41.21
C LEU A 126 -61.45 -19.68 -41.71
N THR A 127 -60.95 -18.50 -41.40
CA THR A 127 -59.64 -18.01 -41.89
C THR A 127 -58.60 -17.97 -40.79
N GLY A 128 -57.32 -17.94 -41.17
CA GLY A 128 -56.22 -17.79 -40.22
C GLY A 128 -55.88 -19.09 -39.48
N LEU A 129 -56.23 -20.24 -40.06
CA LEU A 129 -56.01 -21.55 -39.47
C LEU A 129 -54.58 -21.99 -39.71
N THR A 130 -53.93 -22.58 -38.72
CA THR A 130 -52.58 -23.13 -38.88
C THR A 130 -52.55 -24.18 -40.00
N ALA A 131 -51.46 -24.27 -40.75
CA ALA A 131 -51.29 -25.39 -41.66
C ALA A 131 -51.26 -26.72 -40.87
N GLY A 132 -52.03 -27.71 -41.31
CA GLY A 132 -52.21 -28.98 -40.59
C GLY A 132 -53.63 -29.51 -40.70
N THR A 133 -53.87 -30.67 -40.07
CA THR A 133 -55.20 -31.29 -40.03
C THR A 133 -56.06 -30.63 -38.96
N HIS A 134 -57.24 -30.15 -39.35
CA HIS A 134 -58.25 -29.57 -38.48
C HIS A 134 -59.50 -30.44 -38.46
N SER A 135 -60.22 -30.47 -37.35
CA SER A 135 -61.49 -31.18 -37.19
C SER A 135 -62.66 -30.21 -37.29
N ILE A 136 -63.53 -30.39 -38.29
CA ILE A 136 -64.73 -29.58 -38.49
C ILE A 136 -65.97 -30.39 -38.16
N GLY A 137 -66.78 -29.92 -37.21
CA GLY A 137 -68.04 -30.55 -36.84
C GLY A 137 -69.22 -29.59 -36.87
N LEU A 138 -70.42 -30.14 -36.95
CA LEU A 138 -71.66 -29.40 -36.72
C LEU A 138 -72.35 -29.93 -35.47
N THR A 139 -72.91 -29.02 -34.68
CA THR A 139 -73.71 -29.32 -33.49
C THR A 139 -75.00 -28.51 -33.49
N GLY A 140 -75.89 -28.81 -32.55
CA GLY A 140 -77.17 -28.11 -32.44
C GLY A 140 -78.27 -28.65 -33.35
N LEU A 141 -78.09 -29.85 -33.93
CA LEU A 141 -79.09 -30.39 -34.85
C LEU A 141 -80.41 -30.64 -34.11
N ALA A 142 -81.50 -30.13 -34.68
CA ALA A 142 -82.84 -30.45 -34.23
C ALA A 142 -83.06 -31.98 -34.21
N GLY A 143 -83.85 -32.49 -33.25
CA GLY A 143 -84.08 -33.93 -33.04
C GLY A 143 -84.69 -34.67 -34.23
N ASN A 144 -85.24 -33.93 -35.19
CA ASN A 144 -85.76 -34.44 -36.47
C ASN A 144 -84.74 -34.40 -37.62
N CYS A 145 -83.49 -34.02 -37.38
CA CYS A 145 -82.44 -33.84 -38.40
C CYS A 145 -81.26 -34.79 -38.19
N GLN A 146 -80.68 -35.27 -39.29
CA GLN A 146 -79.50 -36.14 -39.29
C GLN A 146 -78.48 -35.74 -40.36
N ILE A 147 -77.20 -35.72 -40.01
CA ILE A 147 -76.09 -35.56 -40.97
C ILE A 147 -75.78 -36.90 -41.65
N SER A 148 -75.53 -36.86 -42.95
CA SER A 148 -74.97 -37.98 -43.70
C SER A 148 -73.43 -37.97 -43.64
N GLY A 149 -72.85 -39.12 -43.31
CA GLY A 149 -71.41 -39.30 -43.17
C GLY A 149 -70.86 -38.92 -41.79
N GLU A 150 -69.54 -38.80 -41.70
CA GLU A 150 -68.85 -38.49 -40.45
C GLU A 150 -69.13 -37.06 -39.97
N ASN A 151 -69.28 -36.93 -38.65
CA ASN A 151 -69.36 -35.67 -37.94
C ASN A 151 -68.69 -35.87 -36.56
N PRO A 152 -67.53 -35.25 -36.28
CA PRO A 152 -66.81 -34.27 -37.09
C PRO A 152 -66.03 -34.89 -38.28
N ARG A 153 -65.51 -34.04 -39.17
CA ARG A 153 -64.71 -34.40 -40.36
C ARG A 153 -63.30 -33.82 -40.26
N ALA A 154 -62.28 -34.62 -40.54
CA ALA A 154 -60.90 -34.17 -40.64
C ALA A 154 -60.66 -33.44 -41.98
N VAL A 155 -60.01 -32.28 -41.92
CA VAL A 155 -59.73 -31.41 -43.08
C VAL A 155 -58.27 -30.96 -43.01
N LEU A 156 -57.49 -31.30 -44.03
CA LEU A 156 -56.10 -30.83 -44.14
C LEU A 156 -56.05 -29.41 -44.71
N VAL A 157 -55.44 -28.48 -43.98
CA VAL A 157 -55.24 -27.09 -44.41
C VAL A 157 -53.78 -26.87 -44.78
N ALA A 158 -53.54 -26.48 -46.03
CA ALA A 158 -52.23 -26.03 -46.47
C ALA A 158 -52.02 -24.54 -46.17
N ALA A 159 -50.79 -24.12 -45.90
CA ALA A 159 -50.42 -22.72 -45.72
C ALA A 159 -50.84 -21.88 -46.94
N GLY A 160 -51.59 -20.80 -46.72
CA GLY A 160 -52.13 -19.92 -47.76
C GLY A 160 -53.26 -20.51 -48.63
N GLY A 161 -53.61 -21.79 -48.42
CA GLY A 161 -54.67 -22.47 -49.16
C GLY A 161 -56.05 -22.38 -48.50
N THR A 162 -57.10 -22.61 -49.28
CA THR A 162 -58.48 -22.76 -48.79
C THR A 162 -58.97 -24.19 -49.04
N ALA A 163 -59.20 -24.96 -47.98
CA ALA A 163 -59.84 -26.27 -48.06
C ALA A 163 -61.37 -26.11 -48.01
N GLN A 164 -62.13 -27.01 -48.63
CA GLN A 164 -63.59 -26.98 -48.60
C GLN A 164 -64.14 -28.27 -47.99
N VAL A 165 -65.12 -28.16 -47.08
CA VAL A 165 -65.84 -29.28 -46.47
C VAL A 165 -67.35 -29.04 -46.57
N ALA A 166 -68.10 -30.06 -46.99
CA ALA A 166 -69.54 -29.94 -47.20
C ALA A 166 -70.33 -30.95 -46.34
N PHE A 167 -71.36 -30.49 -45.63
CA PHE A 167 -72.29 -31.31 -44.85
C PHE A 167 -73.63 -31.42 -45.56
N SER A 168 -74.10 -32.66 -45.74
CA SER A 168 -75.44 -32.96 -46.23
C SER A 168 -76.32 -33.39 -45.05
N ILE A 169 -77.39 -32.66 -44.81
CA ILE A 169 -78.31 -32.85 -43.68
C ILE A 169 -79.70 -33.21 -44.22
N SER A 170 -80.37 -34.17 -43.60
CA SER A 170 -81.76 -34.55 -43.91
C SER A 170 -82.63 -34.36 -42.69
N CYS A 171 -83.69 -33.58 -42.80
CA CYS A 171 -84.66 -33.34 -41.74
C CYS A 171 -86.03 -33.94 -42.09
N ALA A 172 -86.57 -34.78 -41.20
CA ALA A 172 -87.95 -35.27 -41.27
C ALA A 172 -88.94 -34.19 -40.80
N ALA A 173 -90.22 -34.30 -41.18
CA ALA A 173 -91.25 -33.42 -40.66
C ALA A 173 -91.31 -33.55 -39.11
N PRO A 174 -91.37 -32.44 -38.35
CA PRO A 174 -91.46 -32.50 -36.88
C PRO A 174 -92.69 -33.30 -36.43
N GLY A 175 -92.55 -34.07 -35.35
CA GLY A 175 -93.68 -34.75 -34.72
C GLY A 175 -94.69 -33.75 -34.12
N THR A 176 -95.92 -34.20 -33.84
CA THR A 176 -97.00 -33.33 -33.33
C THR A 176 -96.84 -32.92 -31.85
N ALA A 177 -95.88 -33.50 -31.13
CA ALA A 177 -95.55 -33.18 -29.74
C ALA A 177 -94.03 -33.18 -29.52
N THR A 178 -93.41 -32.00 -29.66
CA THR A 178 -91.97 -31.80 -29.48
C THR A 178 -91.69 -30.62 -28.53
N GLY A 179 -90.53 -30.64 -27.88
CA GLY A 179 -89.96 -29.55 -27.10
C GLY A 179 -88.49 -29.32 -27.47
N ASN A 180 -87.77 -28.60 -26.61
CA ASN A 180 -86.35 -28.31 -26.77
C ASN A 180 -85.53 -28.96 -25.64
N LEU A 181 -84.27 -29.28 -25.91
CA LEU A 181 -83.33 -29.77 -24.92
C LEU A 181 -82.05 -28.92 -24.93
N GLN A 182 -81.80 -28.16 -23.87
CA GLN A 182 -80.59 -27.38 -23.67
C GLN A 182 -79.57 -28.18 -22.85
N ILE A 183 -78.36 -28.34 -23.37
CA ILE A 183 -77.27 -29.08 -22.74
C ILE A 183 -76.08 -28.15 -22.56
N VAL A 184 -75.57 -28.09 -21.33
CA VAL A 184 -74.44 -27.25 -20.94
C VAL A 184 -73.27 -28.12 -20.49
N THR A 185 -72.07 -27.88 -21.00
CA THR A 185 -70.83 -28.47 -20.49
C THR A 185 -70.09 -27.41 -19.68
N VAL A 186 -69.53 -27.79 -18.53
CA VAL A 186 -68.66 -26.92 -17.71
C VAL A 186 -67.40 -27.70 -17.37
N THR A 187 -66.29 -27.30 -17.98
CA THR A 187 -64.99 -27.97 -17.85
C THR A 187 -64.05 -27.13 -17.01
N THR A 188 -63.50 -27.72 -15.94
CA THR A 188 -62.57 -27.07 -15.02
C THR A 188 -61.27 -27.87 -14.90
N GLY A 189 -60.18 -27.22 -14.46
CA GLY A 189 -58.87 -27.83 -14.31
C GLY A 189 -57.84 -27.36 -15.37
N PRO A 190 -56.54 -27.60 -15.14
CA PRO A 190 -55.43 -26.95 -15.86
C PRO A 190 -55.08 -27.57 -17.23
N SER A 191 -55.53 -28.78 -17.54
CA SER A 191 -55.25 -29.45 -18.83
C SER A 191 -56.56 -29.94 -19.46
N GLN A 192 -57.37 -28.99 -19.95
CA GLN A 192 -58.69 -29.29 -20.50
C GLN A 192 -58.60 -30.08 -21.82
N ASP A 193 -59.66 -30.82 -22.13
CA ASP A 193 -59.78 -31.58 -23.37
C ASP A 193 -59.86 -30.65 -24.58
N ALA A 194 -58.79 -30.58 -25.36
CA ALA A 194 -58.68 -29.64 -26.47
C ALA A 194 -59.66 -29.93 -27.61
N ASN A 195 -60.13 -31.17 -27.77
CA ASN A 195 -60.96 -31.59 -28.90
C ASN A 195 -62.47 -31.55 -28.59
N GLY A 196 -62.86 -31.11 -27.39
CA GLY A 196 -64.26 -31.08 -26.94
C GLY A 196 -64.79 -32.48 -26.59
N TYR A 197 -66.10 -32.65 -26.61
CA TYR A 197 -66.78 -33.89 -26.24
C TYR A 197 -67.76 -34.34 -27.33
N LEU A 198 -68.27 -35.56 -27.22
CA LEU A 198 -69.35 -36.08 -28.04
C LEU A 198 -70.62 -36.23 -27.21
N LEU A 199 -71.74 -35.74 -27.72
CA LEU A 199 -73.05 -35.74 -27.09
C LEU A 199 -73.96 -36.76 -27.79
N SER A 200 -74.34 -37.82 -27.11
CA SER A 200 -75.29 -38.84 -27.61
C SER A 200 -76.65 -38.72 -26.91
N ILE A 201 -77.74 -38.88 -27.67
CA ILE A 201 -79.11 -38.92 -27.13
C ILE A 201 -79.75 -40.26 -27.52
N ASP A 202 -80.25 -40.98 -26.54
CA ASP A 202 -80.85 -42.32 -26.66
C ASP A 202 -79.98 -43.33 -27.41
N GLY A 203 -78.66 -43.22 -27.27
CA GLY A 203 -77.69 -44.10 -27.93
C GLY A 203 -77.49 -43.81 -29.42
N SER A 204 -77.94 -42.66 -29.92
CA SER A 204 -77.61 -42.17 -31.25
C SER A 204 -76.11 -41.88 -31.41
N VAL A 205 -75.65 -41.78 -32.67
CA VAL A 205 -74.28 -41.36 -32.97
C VAL A 205 -74.03 -39.97 -32.38
N GLY A 206 -72.99 -39.84 -31.56
CA GLY A 206 -72.72 -38.62 -30.81
C GLY A 206 -72.39 -37.43 -31.71
N GLN A 207 -72.93 -36.26 -31.37
CA GLN A 207 -72.62 -34.99 -32.03
C GLN A 207 -71.57 -34.22 -31.22
N PRO A 208 -70.61 -33.53 -31.86
CA PRO A 208 -69.58 -32.82 -31.11
C PRO A 208 -70.17 -31.66 -30.29
N ILE A 209 -69.61 -31.39 -29.11
CA ILE A 209 -69.93 -30.25 -28.25
C ILE A 209 -68.64 -29.71 -27.65
N ALA A 210 -68.44 -28.40 -27.66
CA ALA A 210 -67.24 -27.77 -27.12
C ALA A 210 -67.14 -27.90 -25.58
N THR A 211 -65.94 -27.73 -25.03
CA THR A 211 -65.76 -27.52 -23.59
C THR A 211 -66.38 -26.19 -23.17
N ASN A 212 -67.01 -26.11 -22.00
CA ASN A 212 -67.62 -24.87 -21.50
C ASN A 212 -68.70 -24.27 -22.44
N ALA A 213 -69.52 -25.11 -23.07
CA ALA A 213 -70.47 -24.73 -24.10
C ALA A 213 -71.92 -24.98 -23.71
N SER A 214 -72.85 -24.35 -24.42
CA SER A 214 -74.30 -24.54 -24.26
C SER A 214 -74.94 -24.74 -25.62
N VAL A 215 -75.51 -25.91 -25.87
CA VAL A 215 -76.23 -26.24 -27.11
C VAL A 215 -77.72 -26.41 -26.81
N THR A 216 -78.60 -25.95 -27.69
CA THR A 216 -80.05 -26.22 -27.59
C THR A 216 -80.45 -27.04 -28.80
N LEU A 217 -81.19 -28.13 -28.59
CA LEU A 217 -81.70 -28.99 -29.64
C LEU A 217 -83.19 -28.79 -29.75
N SER A 218 -83.65 -28.30 -30.90
CA SER A 218 -85.05 -28.06 -31.20
C SER A 218 -85.77 -29.34 -31.67
N ASN A 219 -87.11 -29.38 -31.64
CA ASN A 219 -87.93 -30.49 -32.15
C ASN A 219 -87.61 -31.87 -31.55
N VAL A 220 -87.19 -31.93 -30.29
CA VAL A 220 -86.97 -33.19 -29.56
C VAL A 220 -88.32 -33.74 -29.12
N THR A 221 -88.58 -35.04 -29.34
CA THR A 221 -89.86 -35.68 -29.00
C THR A 221 -90.21 -35.51 -27.53
N ALA A 222 -91.48 -35.28 -27.19
CA ALA A 222 -91.88 -35.05 -25.81
C ALA A 222 -91.93 -36.34 -24.96
N VAL A 223 -90.76 -36.90 -24.62
CA VAL A 223 -90.56 -38.10 -23.79
C VAL A 223 -89.33 -37.96 -22.87
N LEU A 224 -89.07 -38.96 -22.03
CA LEU A 224 -87.82 -39.07 -21.29
C LEU A 224 -86.70 -39.55 -22.21
N HIS A 225 -85.70 -38.71 -22.39
CA HIS A 225 -84.48 -38.99 -23.15
C HIS A 225 -83.32 -39.35 -22.22
N THR A 226 -82.40 -40.18 -22.69
CA THR A 226 -81.10 -40.48 -22.05
C THR A 226 -80.00 -39.75 -22.79
N VAL A 227 -79.25 -38.90 -22.10
CA VAL A 227 -78.21 -38.05 -22.69
C VAL A 227 -76.85 -38.47 -22.12
N GLU A 228 -75.90 -38.81 -22.98
CA GLU A 228 -74.55 -39.24 -22.60
C GLU A 228 -73.49 -38.31 -23.17
N LEU A 229 -72.50 -37.95 -22.35
CA LEU A 229 -71.29 -37.26 -22.78
C LEU A 229 -70.14 -38.26 -22.93
N GLN A 230 -69.57 -38.37 -24.13
CA GLN A 230 -68.52 -39.32 -24.50
C GLN A 230 -67.30 -38.57 -25.04
N GLY A 231 -66.21 -39.30 -25.33
CA GLY A 231 -65.02 -38.75 -25.97
C GLY A 231 -64.10 -37.94 -25.06
N LEU A 232 -64.19 -38.10 -23.74
CA LEU A 232 -63.32 -37.40 -22.79
C LEU A 232 -61.85 -37.85 -22.92
N ALA A 233 -60.93 -36.90 -22.85
CA ALA A 233 -59.50 -37.13 -22.72
C ALA A 233 -59.20 -37.95 -21.45
N PRO A 234 -58.13 -38.79 -21.45
CA PRO A 234 -57.81 -39.68 -20.31
C PRO A 234 -57.60 -38.98 -18.97
N ASN A 235 -57.24 -37.68 -18.99
CA ASN A 235 -57.04 -36.88 -17.79
C ASN A 235 -58.30 -36.12 -17.35
N CYS A 236 -59.42 -36.29 -18.05
CA CYS A 236 -60.71 -35.65 -17.79
C CYS A 236 -61.76 -36.68 -17.35
N GLY A 237 -62.62 -36.29 -16.40
CA GLY A 237 -63.75 -37.11 -15.96
C GLY A 237 -64.99 -36.27 -15.70
N VAL A 238 -66.16 -36.81 -16.06
CA VAL A 238 -67.45 -36.21 -15.68
C VAL A 238 -67.64 -36.38 -14.17
N THR A 239 -67.92 -35.27 -13.48
CA THR A 239 -68.28 -35.27 -12.06
C THR A 239 -69.80 -35.47 -11.94
N GLY A 240 -70.21 -36.60 -11.38
CA GLY A 240 -71.63 -36.95 -11.20
C GLY A 240 -72.05 -38.15 -12.05
N GLY A 241 -73.32 -38.18 -12.47
CA GLY A 241 -73.86 -39.22 -13.35
C GLY A 241 -73.60 -38.95 -14.83
N ASN A 242 -73.33 -40.00 -15.59
CA ASN A 242 -73.27 -40.01 -17.06
C ASN A 242 -73.55 -41.45 -17.52
N PRO A 243 -74.63 -41.73 -18.27
CA PRO A 243 -75.60 -40.79 -18.85
C PRO A 243 -76.55 -40.14 -17.81
N LEU A 244 -77.27 -39.09 -18.23
CA LEU A 244 -78.30 -38.39 -17.47
C LEU A 244 -79.66 -38.44 -18.17
N GLY A 245 -80.75 -38.47 -17.42
CA GLY A 245 -82.12 -38.43 -17.97
C GLY A 245 -82.63 -37.00 -18.16
N ALA A 246 -83.31 -36.72 -19.28
CA ALA A 246 -83.93 -35.44 -19.58
C ALA A 246 -85.38 -35.63 -20.03
N ALA A 247 -86.36 -35.20 -19.21
CA ALA A 247 -87.76 -35.23 -19.56
C ALA A 247 -88.13 -34.00 -20.39
N VAL A 248 -88.45 -34.20 -21.67
CA VAL A 248 -88.82 -33.10 -22.59
C VAL A 248 -90.35 -33.05 -22.69
N GLY A 249 -90.94 -31.91 -22.32
CA GLY A 249 -92.38 -31.63 -22.47
C GLY A 249 -92.71 -30.95 -23.81
N ALA A 250 -93.95 -31.06 -24.29
CA ALA A 250 -94.37 -30.40 -25.52
C ALA A 250 -94.33 -28.86 -25.37
N GLY A 251 -93.54 -28.19 -26.22
CA GLY A 251 -93.30 -26.74 -26.17
C GLY A 251 -92.39 -26.25 -25.04
N GLU A 252 -91.89 -27.15 -24.18
CA GLU A 252 -91.00 -26.81 -23.06
C GLU A 252 -89.53 -26.94 -23.46
N THR A 253 -88.63 -26.29 -22.71
CA THR A 253 -87.18 -26.49 -22.82
C THR A 253 -86.65 -27.19 -21.58
N ALA A 254 -86.25 -28.45 -21.71
CA ALA A 254 -85.54 -29.17 -20.66
C ALA A 254 -84.06 -28.73 -20.63
N ARG A 255 -83.45 -28.62 -19.45
CA ARG A 255 -82.04 -28.22 -19.31
C ARG A 255 -81.23 -29.27 -18.57
N LEU A 256 -80.07 -29.62 -19.13
CA LEU A 256 -79.10 -30.56 -18.58
C LEU A 256 -77.71 -29.91 -18.48
N GLU A 257 -76.93 -30.27 -17.47
CA GLU A 257 -75.56 -29.80 -17.31
C GLU A 257 -74.59 -30.95 -16.99
N PHE A 258 -73.49 -31.02 -17.73
CA PHE A 258 -72.34 -31.88 -17.47
C PHE A 258 -71.17 -31.09 -16.90
N ARG A 259 -70.68 -31.47 -15.72
CA ARG A 259 -69.44 -30.91 -15.14
C ARG A 259 -68.28 -31.86 -15.40
N VAL A 260 -67.21 -31.36 -16.02
CA VAL A 260 -65.99 -32.13 -16.32
C VAL A 260 -64.82 -31.52 -15.56
N THR A 261 -64.00 -32.37 -14.95
CA THR A 261 -62.75 -31.97 -14.28
C THR A 261 -61.58 -32.65 -14.94
N CYS A 262 -60.56 -31.88 -15.29
CA CYS A 262 -59.35 -32.36 -15.93
C CYS A 262 -58.11 -32.13 -15.06
N ALA A 263 -57.31 -33.17 -14.82
CA ALA A 263 -56.07 -33.09 -14.03
C ALA A 263 -54.89 -32.58 -14.87
N ALA A 264 -53.92 -31.90 -14.23
CA ALA A 264 -52.66 -31.53 -14.86
C ALA A 264 -51.90 -32.78 -15.30
N THR A 265 -51.27 -32.73 -16.47
CA THR A 265 -50.42 -33.82 -16.99
C THR A 265 -48.92 -33.52 -16.86
N THR A 266 -48.54 -32.26 -16.66
CA THR A 266 -47.15 -31.79 -16.52
C THR A 266 -46.98 -30.85 -15.33
N GLY A 267 -45.75 -30.73 -14.81
CA GLY A 267 -45.35 -29.76 -13.79
C GLY A 267 -44.37 -28.71 -14.33
N SER A 268 -43.73 -27.98 -13.42
CA SER A 268 -42.68 -27.00 -13.73
C SER A 268 -41.60 -26.96 -12.64
N LEU A 269 -40.44 -26.38 -12.93
CA LEU A 269 -39.33 -26.22 -12.00
C LEU A 269 -38.74 -24.82 -12.12
N ARG A 270 -38.71 -24.05 -11.03
CA ARG A 270 -38.08 -22.73 -10.98
C ARG A 270 -36.62 -22.84 -10.55
N ILE A 271 -35.70 -22.37 -11.39
CA ILE A 271 -34.29 -22.21 -11.06
C ILE A 271 -34.01 -20.75 -10.76
N THR A 272 -33.55 -20.45 -9.54
CA THR A 272 -33.17 -19.10 -9.11
C THR A 272 -31.65 -19.01 -9.03
N VAL A 273 -31.04 -18.14 -9.82
CA VAL A 273 -29.59 -17.91 -9.85
C VAL A 273 -29.25 -16.65 -9.06
N ALA A 274 -28.28 -16.74 -8.15
CA ALA A 274 -27.77 -15.62 -7.35
C ALA A 274 -26.24 -15.63 -7.23
N GLY A 275 -25.64 -14.46 -6.98
CA GLY A 275 -24.21 -14.33 -6.62
C GLY A 275 -23.23 -14.11 -7.78
N LEU A 276 -23.70 -14.09 -9.03
CA LEU A 276 -22.90 -13.67 -10.19
C LEU A 276 -23.07 -12.16 -10.47
N PRO A 277 -22.04 -11.48 -11.03
CA PRO A 277 -22.17 -10.12 -11.55
C PRO A 277 -23.26 -10.00 -12.62
N ALA A 278 -23.95 -8.85 -12.68
CA ALA A 278 -24.97 -8.59 -13.69
C ALA A 278 -24.44 -8.81 -15.12
N GLY A 279 -25.21 -9.52 -15.95
CA GLY A 279 -24.83 -9.88 -17.32
C GLY A 279 -23.99 -11.15 -17.47
N SER A 280 -23.55 -11.78 -16.37
CA SER A 280 -22.81 -13.06 -16.42
C SER A 280 -23.78 -14.24 -16.55
N ALA A 281 -23.49 -15.16 -17.48
CA ALA A 281 -24.27 -16.38 -17.67
C ALA A 281 -23.89 -17.46 -16.65
N ALA A 282 -24.87 -18.02 -15.95
CA ALA A 282 -24.67 -19.17 -15.09
C ALA A 282 -24.40 -20.46 -15.88
N ALA A 283 -23.66 -21.39 -15.28
CA ALA A 283 -23.36 -22.71 -15.85
C ALA A 283 -24.17 -23.79 -15.11
N VAL A 284 -25.49 -23.75 -15.23
CA VAL A 284 -26.41 -24.71 -14.59
C VAL A 284 -26.95 -25.70 -15.61
N THR A 285 -27.00 -26.98 -15.26
CA THR A 285 -27.63 -28.04 -16.07
C THR A 285 -28.75 -28.70 -15.28
N VAL A 286 -29.94 -28.79 -15.88
CA VAL A 286 -31.09 -29.52 -15.36
C VAL A 286 -31.35 -30.74 -16.23
N SER A 287 -31.32 -31.93 -15.64
CA SER A 287 -31.56 -33.21 -16.31
C SER A 287 -32.79 -33.91 -15.73
N GLY A 288 -33.58 -34.65 -16.50
CA GLY A 288 -34.82 -35.28 -16.03
C GLY A 288 -35.24 -36.54 -16.80
N PRO A 289 -36.47 -37.04 -16.58
CA PRO A 289 -36.99 -38.23 -17.26
C PRO A 289 -37.00 -38.09 -18.79
N GLY A 290 -36.94 -39.21 -19.51
CA GLY A 290 -37.02 -39.23 -20.98
C GLY A 290 -35.84 -38.53 -21.68
N SER A 291 -34.64 -38.60 -21.08
CA SER A 291 -33.42 -37.92 -21.59
C SER A 291 -33.52 -36.39 -21.60
N TYR A 292 -34.43 -35.80 -20.82
CA TYR A 292 -34.54 -34.35 -20.69
C TYR A 292 -33.21 -33.76 -20.20
N SER A 293 -32.71 -32.74 -20.89
CA SER A 293 -31.52 -31.98 -20.49
C SER A 293 -31.64 -30.53 -20.97
N GLN A 294 -31.38 -29.57 -20.07
CA GLN A 294 -31.46 -28.15 -20.34
C GLN A 294 -30.36 -27.36 -19.63
N ALA A 295 -29.67 -26.51 -20.37
CA ALA A 295 -28.76 -25.52 -19.81
C ALA A 295 -29.55 -24.29 -19.29
N VAL A 296 -29.23 -23.79 -18.11
CA VAL A 296 -29.87 -22.63 -17.50
C VAL A 296 -28.80 -21.56 -17.23
N THR A 297 -28.91 -20.43 -17.93
CA THR A 297 -27.92 -19.34 -17.87
C THR A 297 -28.36 -18.15 -17.01
N ALA A 298 -29.65 -18.10 -16.64
CA ALA A 298 -30.22 -17.08 -15.76
C ALA A 298 -31.46 -17.65 -15.04
N THR A 299 -31.95 -16.93 -14.02
CA THR A 299 -33.19 -17.29 -13.30
C THR A 299 -34.34 -17.51 -14.28
N ARG A 300 -34.93 -18.71 -14.30
CA ARG A 300 -36.06 -19.05 -15.16
C ARG A 300 -36.91 -20.19 -14.60
N THR A 301 -38.15 -20.28 -15.06
CA THR A 301 -39.03 -21.43 -14.81
C THR A 301 -39.06 -22.33 -16.03
N LEU A 302 -38.76 -23.61 -15.84
CA LEU A 302 -38.89 -24.67 -16.85
C LEU A 302 -40.30 -25.25 -16.74
N ALA A 303 -41.15 -25.06 -17.74
CA ALA A 303 -42.55 -25.53 -17.76
C ALA A 303 -42.74 -26.76 -18.66
N GLY A 304 -43.90 -27.43 -18.55
CA GLY A 304 -44.24 -28.59 -19.38
C GLY A 304 -43.44 -29.84 -19.03
N LEU A 305 -42.96 -29.94 -17.78
CA LEU A 305 -42.10 -31.01 -17.33
C LEU A 305 -42.91 -32.27 -17.02
N THR A 306 -42.51 -33.40 -17.61
CA THR A 306 -43.06 -34.71 -17.24
C THR A 306 -42.84 -34.97 -15.75
N PRO A 307 -43.86 -35.43 -15.01
CA PRO A 307 -43.69 -35.78 -13.61
C PRO A 307 -42.55 -36.78 -13.40
N GLY A 308 -41.66 -36.49 -12.46
CA GLY A 308 -40.50 -37.32 -12.17
C GLY A 308 -39.37 -36.55 -11.47
N SER A 309 -38.21 -37.21 -11.36
CA SER A 309 -37.04 -36.69 -10.66
C SER A 309 -36.14 -35.92 -11.61
N TYR A 310 -35.82 -34.67 -11.26
CA TYR A 310 -34.92 -33.78 -12.01
C TYR A 310 -33.63 -33.54 -11.23
N GLY A 311 -32.48 -33.84 -11.84
CA GLY A 311 -31.17 -33.48 -11.34
C GLY A 311 -30.81 -32.05 -11.69
N VAL A 312 -30.23 -31.31 -10.75
CA VAL A 312 -29.72 -29.94 -10.93
C VAL A 312 -28.26 -29.89 -10.53
N SER A 313 -27.41 -29.42 -11.44
CA SER A 313 -25.97 -29.26 -11.20
C SER A 313 -25.51 -27.88 -11.62
N ALA A 314 -24.52 -27.34 -10.91
CA ALA A 314 -23.88 -26.07 -11.23
C ALA A 314 -22.37 -26.29 -11.36
N ARG A 315 -21.75 -25.70 -12.38
CA ARG A 315 -20.30 -25.61 -12.54
C ARG A 315 -19.81 -24.22 -12.17
N ASP A 316 -18.53 -24.12 -11.83
CA ASP A 316 -17.85 -22.86 -11.57
C ASP A 316 -17.88 -21.94 -12.80
N VAL A 317 -18.02 -20.63 -12.58
CA VAL A 317 -18.12 -19.60 -13.62
C VAL A 317 -17.02 -18.57 -13.42
N ALA A 318 -16.26 -18.27 -14.47
CA ALA A 318 -15.30 -17.18 -14.47
C ALA A 318 -15.96 -15.90 -15.03
N ALA A 319 -15.96 -14.82 -14.25
CA ALA A 319 -16.49 -13.51 -14.64
C ALA A 319 -15.57 -12.40 -14.11
N GLY A 320 -15.16 -11.46 -14.97
CA GLY A 320 -14.29 -10.35 -14.56
C GLY A 320 -12.92 -10.76 -14.01
N GLY A 321 -12.39 -11.93 -14.42
CA GLY A 321 -11.12 -12.47 -13.89
C GLY A 321 -11.25 -13.20 -12.55
N ILE A 322 -12.46 -13.30 -11.98
CA ILE A 322 -12.76 -13.98 -10.73
C ILE A 322 -13.51 -15.28 -11.02
N THR A 323 -13.08 -16.39 -10.42
CA THR A 323 -13.81 -17.67 -10.45
C THR A 323 -14.81 -17.72 -9.31
N TYR A 324 -16.09 -17.91 -9.65
CA TYR A 324 -17.19 -18.07 -8.72
C TYR A 324 -17.55 -19.56 -8.62
N THR A 325 -17.54 -20.10 -7.41
CA THR A 325 -17.91 -21.50 -7.17
C THR A 325 -19.42 -21.65 -7.07
N GLY A 326 -19.99 -22.56 -7.86
CA GLY A 326 -21.43 -22.80 -7.92
C GLY A 326 -21.89 -23.85 -6.91
N SER A 327 -22.98 -23.57 -6.18
CA SER A 327 -23.63 -24.51 -5.27
C SER A 327 -25.13 -24.54 -5.50
N VAL A 328 -25.75 -25.71 -5.34
CA VAL A 328 -27.20 -25.92 -5.51
C VAL A 328 -27.85 -26.18 -4.16
N SER A 329 -29.04 -25.61 -3.92
CA SER A 329 -29.81 -25.88 -2.69
C SER A 329 -30.34 -27.31 -2.63
N SER A 330 -30.52 -27.96 -3.78
CA SER A 330 -30.80 -29.39 -3.91
C SER A 330 -30.25 -29.91 -5.22
N ALA A 331 -29.57 -31.06 -5.19
CA ALA A 331 -29.05 -31.73 -6.38
C ALA A 331 -30.14 -32.49 -7.15
N THR A 332 -31.26 -32.80 -6.51
CA THR A 332 -32.39 -33.51 -7.11
C THR A 332 -33.70 -32.93 -6.61
N VAL A 333 -34.70 -32.79 -7.49
CA VAL A 333 -36.03 -32.27 -7.17
C VAL A 333 -37.09 -33.08 -7.88
N THR A 334 -38.10 -33.54 -7.15
CA THR A 334 -39.25 -34.23 -7.75
C THR A 334 -40.26 -33.20 -8.24
N VAL A 335 -40.54 -33.21 -9.53
CA VAL A 335 -41.62 -32.44 -10.14
C VAL A 335 -42.83 -33.36 -10.24
N VAL A 336 -43.96 -32.96 -9.68
CA VAL A 336 -45.25 -33.63 -9.88
C VAL A 336 -46.16 -32.78 -10.76
N ALA A 337 -47.15 -33.39 -11.40
CA ALA A 337 -48.07 -32.67 -12.28
C ALA A 337 -48.78 -31.52 -11.53
N GLY A 338 -48.85 -30.34 -12.14
CA GLY A 338 -49.43 -29.14 -11.54
C GLY A 338 -48.58 -28.44 -10.47
N SER A 339 -47.41 -28.99 -10.08
CA SER A 339 -46.50 -28.35 -9.12
C SER A 339 -45.43 -27.47 -9.78
N SER A 340 -44.86 -26.55 -8.99
CA SER A 340 -43.74 -25.69 -9.39
C SER A 340 -42.68 -25.58 -8.27
N PRO A 341 -42.01 -26.67 -7.86
CA PRO A 341 -40.90 -26.59 -6.93
C PRO A 341 -39.78 -25.63 -7.41
N SER A 342 -38.92 -25.20 -6.49
CA SER A 342 -37.82 -24.27 -6.78
C SER A 342 -36.47 -24.76 -6.26
N VAL A 343 -35.41 -24.57 -7.05
CA VAL A 343 -34.01 -24.79 -6.65
C VAL A 343 -33.25 -23.47 -6.78
N THR A 344 -32.52 -23.09 -5.73
CA THR A 344 -31.63 -21.92 -5.74
C THR A 344 -30.20 -22.37 -6.05
N VAL A 345 -29.58 -21.70 -7.01
CA VAL A 345 -28.16 -21.85 -7.36
C VAL A 345 -27.43 -20.59 -6.91
N THR A 346 -26.49 -20.75 -5.98
CA THR A 346 -25.68 -19.66 -5.43
C THR A 346 -24.25 -19.78 -5.92
N TYR A 347 -23.76 -18.70 -6.53
CA TYR A 347 -22.38 -18.53 -6.92
C TYR A 347 -21.64 -17.68 -5.89
N THR A 348 -20.55 -18.17 -5.33
CA THR A 348 -19.73 -17.44 -4.37
C THR A 348 -18.37 -17.13 -4.96
N GLY A 349 -18.04 -15.84 -5.09
CA GLY A 349 -16.70 -15.40 -5.42
C GLY A 349 -15.79 -15.35 -4.18
N PRO A 350 -14.46 -15.30 -4.34
CA PRO A 350 -13.55 -14.93 -3.26
C PRO A 350 -13.94 -13.58 -2.67
N VAL A 351 -14.00 -13.50 -1.34
CA VAL A 351 -14.19 -12.22 -0.64
C VAL A 351 -12.97 -11.36 -0.94
N ALA A 352 -13.18 -10.16 -1.49
CA ALA A 352 -12.08 -9.22 -1.71
C ALA A 352 -11.40 -8.93 -0.36
N PRO A 353 -10.06 -8.95 -0.29
CA PRO A 353 -9.35 -8.60 0.94
C PRO A 353 -9.73 -7.18 1.39
N THR A 354 -9.97 -7.01 2.69
CA THR A 354 -10.20 -5.69 3.31
C THR A 354 -8.91 -5.05 3.79
N LEU A 355 -7.90 -5.88 4.11
CA LEU A 355 -6.57 -5.45 4.50
C LEU A 355 -5.91 -4.64 3.39
N ASN A 356 -5.31 -3.51 3.74
CA ASN A 356 -4.37 -2.78 2.90
C ASN A 356 -3.11 -2.50 3.69
N LEU A 357 -1.96 -2.76 3.10
CA LEU A 357 -0.66 -2.33 3.56
C LEU A 357 -0.24 -1.12 2.74
N ARG A 358 0.51 -0.21 3.35
CA ARG A 358 1.11 0.91 2.62
C ARG A 358 2.34 1.42 3.33
N ILE A 359 3.29 1.95 2.59
CA ILE A 359 4.44 2.63 3.18
C ILE A 359 4.05 4.08 3.49
N GLN A 360 3.84 4.37 4.78
CA GLN A 360 3.46 5.72 5.24
C GLN A 360 4.64 6.70 5.19
N SER A 361 5.83 6.24 5.57
CA SER A 361 7.07 7.02 5.47
C SER A 361 8.28 6.11 5.52
N LEU A 362 9.43 6.65 5.10
CA LEU A 362 10.74 6.04 5.34
C LEU A 362 11.78 7.14 5.55
N TYR A 363 12.79 6.84 6.37
CA TYR A 363 13.96 7.68 6.53
C TYR A 363 15.21 6.88 6.84
N LEU A 364 16.36 7.46 6.53
CA LEU A 364 17.66 6.99 6.96
C LEU A 364 18.19 7.94 8.05
N THR A 365 18.55 7.39 9.21
CA THR A 365 19.11 8.16 10.33
C THR A 365 20.57 7.77 10.60
N GLN A 366 21.39 8.75 10.96
CA GLN A 366 22.78 8.54 11.41
C GLN A 366 23.01 8.95 12.87
N SER A 367 22.03 9.65 13.45
CA SER A 367 21.99 10.04 14.85
C SER A 367 20.60 10.56 15.22
N THR A 368 20.05 11.47 14.42
CA THR A 368 18.74 12.10 14.62
C THR A 368 18.09 12.30 13.27
N GLN A 369 16.76 12.18 13.20
CA GLN A 369 16.02 12.32 11.96
C GLN A 369 14.56 12.71 12.22
N THR A 370 13.96 13.46 11.28
CA THR A 370 12.53 13.74 11.29
C THR A 370 11.78 12.67 10.50
N LEU A 371 10.50 12.44 10.79
CA LEU A 371 9.68 11.49 10.03
C LEU A 371 9.61 11.82 8.52
N ALA A 372 9.76 13.11 8.17
CA ALA A 372 9.81 13.59 6.80
C ALA A 372 11.18 13.41 6.11
N SER A 373 12.18 12.87 6.81
CA SER A 373 13.57 12.74 6.39
C SER A 373 14.25 14.09 6.09
N GLY A 374 14.01 15.08 6.94
CA GLY A 374 14.49 16.45 6.75
C GLY A 374 15.94 16.70 7.19
N VAL A 375 16.51 15.86 8.05
CA VAL A 375 17.90 16.02 8.54
C VAL A 375 18.87 15.49 7.48
N PRO A 376 19.81 16.32 6.98
CA PRO A 376 20.82 15.87 6.04
C PRO A 376 21.74 14.80 6.62
N LEU A 377 22.18 13.87 5.78
CA LEU A 377 23.11 12.80 6.14
C LEU A 377 24.55 13.19 5.82
N VAL A 378 25.49 12.70 6.62
CA VAL A 378 26.93 12.80 6.36
C VAL A 378 27.36 11.72 5.36
N ALA A 379 27.98 12.15 4.26
CA ALA A 379 28.54 11.25 3.25
C ALA A 379 29.59 10.29 3.84
N GLY A 380 29.51 9.03 3.46
CA GLY A 380 30.44 7.98 3.90
C GLY A 380 30.19 7.45 5.31
N ARG A 381 29.21 7.98 6.06
CA ARG A 381 28.87 7.54 7.42
C ARG A 381 27.74 6.51 7.36
N ALA A 382 27.91 5.39 8.06
CA ALA A 382 26.87 4.37 8.17
C ALA A 382 25.60 4.93 8.83
N GLY A 383 24.44 4.42 8.44
CA GLY A 383 23.15 4.82 8.96
C GLY A 383 22.24 3.63 9.29
N TYR A 384 21.03 3.93 9.69
CA TYR A 384 19.99 2.97 10.00
C TYR A 384 18.70 3.38 9.29
N LEU A 385 18.28 2.59 8.31
CA LEU A 385 17.05 2.78 7.57
C LEU A 385 15.87 2.31 8.42
N ARG A 386 14.79 3.10 8.42
CA ARG A 386 13.49 2.73 8.98
C ARG A 386 12.41 2.97 7.93
N VAL A 387 11.63 1.93 7.64
CA VAL A 387 10.46 1.98 6.76
C VAL A 387 9.21 1.70 7.59
N PHE A 388 8.26 2.63 7.57
CA PHE A 388 7.02 2.54 8.35
C PHE A 388 5.88 2.07 7.45
N VAL A 389 5.62 0.77 7.46
CA VAL A 389 4.46 0.17 6.79
C VAL A 389 3.28 0.20 7.76
N LEU A 390 2.11 0.62 7.27
CA LEU A 390 0.86 0.59 8.02
C LEU A 390 -0.16 -0.33 7.37
N ALA A 391 -0.93 -1.04 8.20
CA ALA A 391 -2.18 -1.67 7.84
C ALA A 391 -3.35 -0.69 8.03
N ASN A 392 -4.40 -0.79 7.22
CA ASN A 392 -5.63 -0.02 7.40
C ASN A 392 -6.52 -0.53 8.55
N GLU A 393 -6.38 -1.79 8.95
CA GLU A 393 -7.23 -2.45 9.96
C GLU A 393 -6.44 -3.04 11.14
N GLY A 394 -7.01 -2.91 12.34
CA GLY A 394 -6.44 -3.47 13.58
C GLY A 394 -6.71 -4.97 13.71
N GLY A 395 -5.94 -5.67 14.55
CA GLY A 395 -6.09 -7.12 14.76
C GLY A 395 -5.55 -8.00 13.61
N ASN A 396 -4.98 -7.38 12.57
CA ASN A 396 -4.29 -8.09 11.49
C ASN A 396 -3.12 -8.93 12.02
N ARG A 397 -2.75 -9.97 11.26
CA ARG A 397 -1.56 -10.80 11.49
C ARG A 397 -0.57 -10.71 10.32
N ALA A 398 -0.65 -9.63 9.55
CA ALA A 398 0.15 -9.45 8.36
C ALA A 398 1.61 -9.20 8.74
N THR A 399 2.51 -9.99 8.17
CA THR A 399 3.96 -9.92 8.40
C THR A 399 4.71 -9.77 7.08
N PRO A 400 4.46 -8.70 6.30
CA PRO A 400 5.05 -8.53 4.98
C PRO A 400 6.57 -8.42 5.07
N THR A 401 7.24 -8.87 4.01
CA THR A 401 8.62 -8.45 3.77
C THR A 401 8.64 -7.07 3.12
N VAL A 402 9.71 -6.31 3.34
CA VAL A 402 9.94 -5.04 2.65
C VAL A 402 11.23 -5.17 1.82
N ARG A 403 11.12 -5.01 0.51
CA ARG A 403 12.30 -4.88 -0.37
C ARG A 403 12.71 -3.43 -0.43
N VAL A 404 14.01 -3.18 -0.30
CA VAL A 404 14.62 -1.86 -0.39
C VAL A 404 15.67 -1.85 -1.49
N ARG A 405 15.68 -0.80 -2.30
CA ARG A 405 16.66 -0.52 -3.35
C ARG A 405 17.32 0.83 -3.10
N TYR A 406 18.64 0.81 -2.97
CA TYR A 406 19.47 2.01 -2.91
C TYR A 406 19.92 2.37 -4.32
N ARG A 407 19.60 3.59 -4.76
CA ARG A 407 20.00 4.12 -6.07
C ARG A 407 20.84 5.38 -5.90
N ASN A 408 21.85 5.54 -6.74
CA ASN A 408 22.65 6.78 -6.80
C ASN A 408 23.20 6.96 -8.22
N GLY A 409 22.55 7.83 -9.00
CA GLY A 409 22.90 8.06 -10.41
C GLY A 409 22.91 6.76 -11.22
N SER A 410 24.01 6.50 -11.92
CA SER A 410 24.23 5.28 -12.71
C SER A 410 24.87 4.12 -11.91
N SER A 411 25.03 4.25 -10.59
CA SER A 411 25.62 3.19 -9.77
C SER A 411 24.72 1.95 -9.75
N PRO A 412 25.28 0.73 -9.64
CA PRO A 412 24.49 -0.48 -9.49
C PRO A 412 23.51 -0.36 -8.33
N VAL A 413 22.26 -0.77 -8.57
CA VAL A 413 21.22 -0.76 -7.54
C VAL A 413 21.56 -1.85 -6.53
N VAL A 414 21.67 -1.46 -5.25
CA VAL A 414 21.85 -2.42 -4.16
C VAL A 414 20.47 -2.76 -3.59
N GLU A 415 20.11 -4.03 -3.65
CA GLU A 415 18.83 -4.54 -3.16
C GLU A 415 19.00 -5.31 -1.84
N ARG A 416 18.05 -5.14 -0.93
CA ARG A 416 17.96 -5.82 0.36
C ARG A 416 16.50 -6.13 0.70
N THR A 417 16.26 -7.23 1.41
CA THR A 417 14.93 -7.59 1.92
C THR A 417 14.95 -7.55 3.44
N ILE A 418 13.93 -6.96 4.03
CA ILE A 418 13.75 -6.82 5.48
C ILE A 418 12.53 -7.65 5.88
N SER A 419 12.70 -8.55 6.84
CA SER A 419 11.59 -9.32 7.42
C SER A 419 10.77 -8.46 8.37
N ALA A 420 9.49 -8.83 8.55
CA ALA A 420 8.63 -8.17 9.53
C ALA A 420 9.24 -8.21 10.94
N PRO A 421 9.23 -7.10 11.67
CA PRO A 421 9.86 -7.01 12.98
C PRO A 421 9.00 -7.59 14.12
N GLY A 422 7.75 -7.98 13.84
CA GLY A 422 6.79 -8.51 14.80
C GLY A 422 5.71 -9.37 14.13
N GLY A 423 4.72 -9.81 14.91
CA GLY A 423 3.65 -10.71 14.46
C GLY A 423 2.45 -10.04 13.77
N SER A 424 2.47 -8.72 13.60
CA SER A 424 1.44 -7.94 12.91
C SER A 424 2.00 -6.64 12.35
N THR A 425 1.29 -6.03 11.41
CA THR A 425 1.63 -4.72 10.85
C THR A 425 0.91 -3.61 11.63
N PRO A 426 1.59 -2.56 12.11
CA PRO A 426 0.97 -1.46 12.86
C PRO A 426 -0.09 -0.72 12.04
N THR A 427 -1.04 -0.06 12.70
CA THR A 427 -2.02 0.83 12.04
C THR A 427 -1.67 2.32 12.15
N THR A 428 -0.68 2.66 12.98
CA THR A 428 -0.16 4.02 13.18
C THR A 428 1.36 4.03 13.23
N VAL A 429 1.98 5.13 12.82
CA VAL A 429 3.44 5.31 12.89
C VAL A 429 3.87 5.42 14.36
N GLN A 430 4.86 4.61 14.77
CA GLN A 430 5.37 4.60 16.15
C GLN A 430 6.90 4.67 16.18
N GLU A 431 7.46 5.87 15.99
CA GLU A 431 8.92 6.03 15.95
C GLU A 431 9.64 5.55 17.21
N GLY A 432 8.99 5.57 18.37
CA GLY A 432 9.55 5.16 19.66
C GLY A 432 9.84 3.66 19.85
N THR A 433 9.46 2.79 18.89
CA THR A 433 9.77 1.35 18.95
C THR A 433 10.30 0.82 17.63
N LEU A 434 11.34 0.00 17.68
CA LEU A 434 11.90 -0.68 16.51
C LEU A 434 11.01 -1.81 16.00
N THR A 435 10.06 -2.32 16.80
CA THR A 435 9.13 -3.37 16.37
C THR A 435 7.98 -2.86 15.49
N SER A 436 7.88 -1.55 15.25
CA SER A 436 6.85 -0.94 14.42
C SER A 436 7.33 -0.52 13.03
N SER A 437 8.59 -0.80 12.70
CA SER A 437 9.21 -0.39 11.44
C SER A 437 10.14 -1.47 10.90
N TRP A 438 10.27 -1.55 9.59
CA TRP A 438 11.22 -2.42 8.91
C TRP A 438 12.55 -1.72 8.89
N ASN A 439 13.52 -2.31 9.59
CA ASN A 439 14.78 -1.64 9.89
C ASN A 439 15.97 -2.37 9.28
N LEU A 440 16.95 -1.61 8.79
CA LEU A 440 18.17 -2.19 8.22
C LEU A 440 19.38 -1.26 8.45
N PRO A 441 20.54 -1.77 8.91
CA PRO A 441 21.77 -1.00 8.86
C PRO A 441 22.17 -0.72 7.41
N VAL A 442 22.65 0.49 7.16
CA VAL A 442 23.09 0.94 5.84
C VAL A 442 24.57 1.30 5.93
N GLU A 443 25.37 0.68 5.08
CA GLU A 443 26.80 0.88 5.01
C GLU A 443 27.13 2.30 4.53
N GLY A 444 28.16 2.92 5.12
CA GLY A 444 28.54 4.30 4.80
C GLY A 444 28.89 4.51 3.33
N GLU A 445 29.37 3.46 2.65
CA GLU A 445 29.69 3.50 1.22
C GLU A 445 28.47 3.79 0.33
N LEU A 446 27.25 3.41 0.76
CA LEU A 446 26.02 3.71 0.05
C LEU A 446 25.55 5.15 0.29
N VAL A 447 25.94 5.75 1.41
CA VAL A 447 25.54 7.11 1.80
C VAL A 447 26.42 8.13 1.09
N ARG A 448 26.02 8.49 -0.14
CA ARG A 448 26.70 9.48 -0.97
C ARG A 448 25.71 10.51 -1.53
N PRO A 449 26.15 11.73 -1.92
CA PRO A 449 25.30 12.68 -2.64
C PRO A 449 24.56 12.01 -3.80
N GLY A 450 23.25 12.28 -3.93
CA GLY A 450 22.39 11.65 -4.93
C GLY A 450 21.72 10.33 -4.52
N LEU A 451 21.93 9.86 -3.27
CA LEU A 451 21.26 8.67 -2.76
C LEU A 451 19.72 8.83 -2.75
N SER A 452 19.02 7.87 -3.32
CA SER A 452 17.59 7.66 -3.15
C SER A 452 17.29 6.23 -2.70
N VAL A 453 16.27 6.08 -1.86
CA VAL A 453 15.80 4.79 -1.34
C VAL A 453 14.40 4.53 -1.87
N GLU A 454 14.22 3.43 -2.59
CA GLU A 454 12.92 2.90 -3.02
C GLU A 454 12.60 1.69 -2.13
N ALA A 455 11.44 1.70 -1.48
CA ALA A 455 10.94 0.59 -0.68
C ALA A 455 9.62 0.07 -1.25
N THR A 456 9.43 -1.24 -1.21
CA THR A 456 8.20 -1.93 -1.62
C THR A 456 7.81 -2.90 -0.51
N VAL A 457 6.62 -2.73 0.08
CA VAL A 457 6.03 -3.72 0.99
C VAL A 457 5.41 -4.85 0.16
N ASP A 458 5.48 -6.07 0.69
CA ASP A 458 5.01 -7.31 0.06
C ASP A 458 5.36 -7.41 -1.44
N PRO A 459 6.65 -7.30 -1.80
CA PRO A 459 7.08 -7.27 -3.19
C PRO A 459 6.76 -8.55 -3.98
N ALA A 460 6.35 -9.63 -3.31
CA ALA A 460 5.95 -10.89 -3.90
C ALA A 460 4.42 -11.03 -4.07
N GLY A 461 3.62 -10.09 -3.56
CA GLY A 461 2.14 -10.14 -3.60
C GLY A 461 1.59 -11.38 -2.91
N THR A 462 2.19 -11.76 -1.78
CA THR A 462 1.83 -13.00 -1.05
C THR A 462 0.72 -12.78 -0.02
N ILE A 463 0.53 -11.54 0.41
CA ILE A 463 -0.53 -11.11 1.32
C ILE A 463 -1.60 -10.45 0.44
N PRO A 464 -2.83 -10.98 0.39
CA PRO A 464 -3.89 -10.35 -0.38
C PRO A 464 -4.26 -8.98 0.19
N GLU A 465 -4.22 -7.94 -0.64
CA GLU A 465 -4.54 -6.57 -0.26
C GLU A 465 -5.67 -5.95 -1.09
N SER A 466 -6.39 -4.99 -0.49
CA SER A 466 -7.43 -4.23 -1.15
C SER A 466 -6.90 -3.27 -2.21
N ASN A 467 -5.61 -2.87 -2.14
CA ASN A 467 -4.92 -2.02 -3.10
C ASN A 467 -3.40 -2.30 -3.12
N GLU A 468 -2.94 -3.06 -4.10
CA GLU A 468 -1.50 -3.29 -4.34
C GLU A 468 -0.77 -2.04 -4.88
N GLY A 469 -1.51 -1.03 -5.33
CA GLY A 469 -0.95 0.15 -6.02
C GLY A 469 -0.24 1.14 -5.11
N ASP A 470 -0.46 1.11 -3.79
CA ASP A 470 0.18 2.00 -2.81
C ASP A 470 1.29 1.33 -1.97
N ASN A 471 1.77 0.17 -2.42
CA ASN A 471 2.82 -0.61 -1.77
C ASN A 471 4.25 -0.10 -1.96
N GLN A 472 4.45 0.89 -2.83
CA GLN A 472 5.78 1.44 -3.12
C GLN A 472 5.93 2.89 -2.67
N SER A 473 7.08 3.21 -2.10
CA SER A 473 7.49 4.58 -1.78
C SER A 473 8.94 4.81 -2.15
N THR A 474 9.25 5.98 -2.71
CA THR A 474 10.62 6.40 -3.06
C THR A 474 10.96 7.72 -2.39
N LYS A 475 12.16 7.80 -1.80
CA LYS A 475 12.65 8.98 -1.11
C LYS A 475 14.06 9.33 -1.57
N ALA A 476 14.24 10.51 -2.14
CA ALA A 476 15.56 11.11 -2.31
C ALA A 476 16.07 11.63 -0.96
N LEU A 477 17.34 11.38 -0.64
CA LEU A 477 17.96 11.74 0.63
C LEU A 477 19.00 12.84 0.41
N THR A 478 18.95 13.88 1.26
CA THR A 478 19.96 14.93 1.26
C THR A 478 21.22 14.42 1.93
N VAL A 479 22.30 14.25 1.17
CA VAL A 479 23.61 13.80 1.68
C VAL A 479 24.66 14.88 1.44
N ARG A 480 25.41 15.21 2.49
CA ARG A 480 26.37 16.32 2.56
C ARG A 480 27.75 15.80 2.98
N THR A 481 28.81 16.29 2.34
CA THR A 481 30.19 16.02 2.76
C THR A 481 30.60 16.97 3.88
N VAL A 482 31.10 16.45 4.99
CA VAL A 482 31.62 17.29 6.10
C VAL A 482 33.15 17.17 6.16
N PRO A 483 33.89 18.24 6.52
CA PRO A 483 35.33 18.16 6.68
C PRO A 483 35.76 17.15 7.75
N VAL A 484 37.04 16.76 7.75
CA VAL A 484 37.63 15.93 8.81
C VAL A 484 37.61 16.71 10.13
N ALA A 485 37.15 16.11 11.22
CA ALA A 485 37.33 16.70 12.55
C ALA A 485 38.71 16.29 13.08
N ARG A 486 39.59 17.26 13.30
CA ARG A 486 40.93 17.01 13.86
C ARG A 486 40.99 17.51 15.28
N ILE A 487 41.23 16.62 16.24
CA ILE A 487 41.25 16.95 17.66
C ILE A 487 42.59 16.49 18.25
N ARG A 488 43.24 17.39 18.97
CA ARG A 488 44.43 17.11 19.77
C ARG A 488 44.08 17.23 21.24
N PHE A 489 44.13 16.11 21.96
CA PHE A 489 43.97 16.11 23.40
C PHE A 489 45.27 16.54 24.09
N VAL A 490 45.14 17.42 25.08
CA VAL A 490 46.25 17.94 25.88
C VAL A 490 46.02 17.51 27.33
N SER A 491 46.97 16.76 27.90
CA SER A 491 46.92 16.42 29.33
C SER A 491 47.29 17.67 30.14
N VAL A 492 46.33 18.20 30.89
CA VAL A 492 46.50 19.38 31.73
C VAL A 492 46.74 18.96 33.17
N GLN A 493 47.78 19.50 33.77
CA GLN A 493 48.09 19.33 35.18
C GLN A 493 48.02 20.66 35.91
N GLN A 494 47.34 20.66 37.05
CA GLN A 494 47.17 21.83 37.91
C GLN A 494 47.70 21.55 39.31
N GLY A 495 48.46 22.50 39.87
CA GLY A 495 49.03 22.37 41.21
C GLY A 495 49.76 21.03 41.42
N ALA A 496 49.36 20.31 42.46
CA ALA A 496 49.86 18.97 42.79
C ALA A 496 48.93 17.83 42.32
N SER A 497 47.83 18.13 41.63
CA SER A 497 46.92 17.13 41.10
C SER A 497 47.61 16.25 40.06
N ALA A 498 47.08 15.04 39.85
CA ALA A 498 47.51 14.21 38.73
C ALA A 498 47.26 14.94 37.39
N PRO A 499 48.08 14.68 36.34
CA PRO A 499 47.74 15.12 34.99
C PRO A 499 46.40 14.52 34.55
N GLY A 500 45.59 15.29 33.83
CA GLY A 500 44.33 14.78 33.31
C GLY A 500 44.54 13.61 32.35
N ASN A 501 43.70 12.59 32.50
CA ASN A 501 43.83 11.33 31.78
C ASN A 501 43.40 11.44 30.31
N VAL A 502 44.38 11.38 29.40
CA VAL A 502 44.19 11.34 27.93
C VAL A 502 44.62 10.02 27.30
N SER A 503 44.79 8.97 28.10
CA SER A 503 45.32 7.67 27.64
C SER A 503 44.40 6.94 26.65
N ASN A 504 43.09 7.23 26.68
CA ASN A 504 42.10 6.64 25.79
C ASN A 504 41.33 7.72 25.00
N PRO A 505 41.97 8.35 24.00
CA PRO A 505 41.35 9.41 23.19
C PRO A 505 40.10 8.92 22.42
N THR A 506 40.06 7.63 22.07
CA THR A 506 38.89 7.02 21.42
C THR A 506 37.66 7.03 22.34
N GLN A 507 37.84 6.72 23.63
CA GLN A 507 36.75 6.79 24.62
C GLN A 507 36.29 8.24 24.86
N LEU A 508 37.23 9.19 24.96
CA LEU A 508 36.90 10.61 25.08
C LEU A 508 36.02 11.09 23.92
N MET A 509 36.35 10.67 22.69
CA MET A 509 35.60 11.06 21.49
C MET A 509 34.34 10.21 21.23
N ALA A 510 34.15 9.09 21.93
CA ALA A 510 33.16 8.07 21.56
C ALA A 510 31.74 8.62 21.43
N LEU A 511 31.27 9.40 22.41
CA LEU A 511 29.92 9.96 22.40
C LEU A 511 29.75 11.04 21.31
N ALA A 512 30.74 11.92 21.16
CA ALA A 512 30.75 12.94 20.11
C ALA A 512 30.70 12.31 18.71
N HIS A 513 31.45 11.23 18.45
CA HIS A 513 31.43 10.51 17.18
C HIS A 513 30.05 9.93 16.87
N ARG A 514 29.39 9.32 17.87
CA ARG A 514 28.05 8.71 17.71
C ARG A 514 26.93 9.71 17.48
N MET A 515 27.01 10.93 18.02
CA MET A 515 25.92 11.92 17.89
C MET A 515 26.18 13.02 16.86
N HIS A 516 27.36 13.65 16.87
CA HIS A 516 27.61 14.82 16.02
C HIS A 516 27.74 14.40 14.54
N PRO A 517 27.51 15.32 13.59
CA PRO A 517 27.65 15.07 12.14
C PRO A 517 29.12 14.93 11.72
N LEU A 518 29.75 13.84 12.14
CA LEU A 518 31.16 13.50 11.92
C LEU A 518 31.28 12.25 11.03
N ASN A 519 32.38 12.09 10.31
CA ASN A 519 32.69 10.80 9.68
C ASN A 519 34.17 10.49 9.89
N ALA A 520 35.02 11.13 9.11
CA ALA A 520 36.46 11.14 9.34
C ALA A 520 36.78 12.00 10.57
N VAL A 521 37.36 11.37 11.58
CA VAL A 521 37.87 12.02 12.79
C VAL A 521 39.32 11.59 12.97
N GLU A 522 40.22 12.56 13.04
CA GLU A 522 41.63 12.34 13.39
C GLU A 522 41.82 12.80 14.83
N VAL A 523 42.22 11.88 15.71
CA VAL A 523 42.48 12.20 17.12
C VAL A 523 43.92 11.85 17.44
N ASP A 524 44.62 12.78 18.07
CA ASP A 524 45.97 12.57 18.60
C ASP A 524 46.11 13.15 20.02
N VAL A 525 47.16 12.72 20.72
CA VAL A 525 47.50 13.21 22.05
C VAL A 525 48.80 13.99 21.93
N ARG A 526 48.79 15.23 22.41
CA ARG A 526 49.97 16.08 22.46
C ARG A 526 51.01 15.47 23.40
N PRO A 527 52.29 15.32 22.99
CA PRO A 527 53.33 14.78 23.86
C PRO A 527 53.56 15.64 25.11
N GLY A 528 53.75 14.97 26.24
CA GLY A 528 54.03 15.63 27.52
C GLY A 528 52.80 16.30 28.16
N VAL A 529 53.00 16.77 29.39
CA VAL A 529 51.94 17.43 30.17
C VAL A 529 52.00 18.94 29.97
N PHE A 530 50.84 19.58 29.90
CA PHE A 530 50.69 21.03 29.97
C PHE A 530 50.44 21.43 31.43
N THR A 531 51.34 22.20 32.03
CA THR A 531 51.19 22.66 33.42
C THR A 531 50.47 24.00 33.46
N ALA A 532 49.24 23.97 33.98
CA ALA A 532 48.41 25.15 34.18
C ALA A 532 49.01 26.06 35.26
N SER A 533 48.98 27.37 34.99
CA SER A 533 49.49 28.40 35.90
C SER A 533 48.54 28.73 37.07
N GLN A 534 47.29 28.27 37.00
CA GLN A 534 46.27 28.43 38.02
C GLN A 534 45.50 27.13 38.25
N ALA A 535 44.95 26.98 39.45
CA ALA A 535 44.01 25.90 39.73
C ALA A 535 42.66 26.18 39.05
N LEU A 536 42.02 25.12 38.57
CA LEU A 536 40.68 25.13 38.01
C LEU A 536 39.69 24.95 39.16
N GLU A 537 39.11 26.04 39.65
CA GLU A 537 38.20 26.04 40.80
C GLU A 537 36.74 25.77 40.38
N ALA A 538 35.95 25.20 41.30
CA ALA A 538 34.55 24.85 41.04
C ALA A 538 33.68 26.09 40.71
N ASN A 539 34.03 27.26 41.24
CA ASN A 539 33.37 28.54 40.98
C ASN A 539 33.71 29.15 39.59
N GLY A 540 34.55 28.49 38.78
CA GLY A 540 35.03 29.00 37.49
C GLY A 540 36.34 29.76 37.54
N GLY A 541 36.92 29.97 38.73
CA GLY A 541 38.26 30.53 38.91
C GLY A 541 39.31 29.71 38.14
N GLY A 542 40.24 30.41 37.47
CA GLY A 542 41.31 29.81 36.68
C GLY A 542 40.93 29.25 35.32
N TRP A 543 39.69 28.78 35.11
CA TRP A 543 39.25 28.16 33.85
C TRP A 543 39.47 29.01 32.61
N SER A 544 39.05 30.28 32.68
CA SER A 544 39.20 31.23 31.57
C SER A 544 40.67 31.49 31.23
N GLN A 545 41.55 31.59 32.23
CA GLN A 545 42.99 31.78 32.00
C GLN A 545 43.63 30.53 31.38
N VAL A 546 43.33 29.34 31.90
CA VAL A 546 43.88 28.08 31.38
C VAL A 546 43.39 27.82 29.95
N LEU A 547 42.14 28.15 29.63
CA LEU A 547 41.63 28.06 28.26
C LEU A 547 42.38 29.00 27.30
N GLY A 548 42.64 30.24 27.71
CA GLY A 548 43.46 31.19 26.94
C GLY A 548 44.92 30.74 26.78
N ASP A 549 45.51 30.15 27.82
CA ASP A 549 46.85 29.55 27.78
C ASP A 549 46.91 28.37 26.78
N LEU A 550 45.88 27.51 26.74
CA LEU A 550 45.79 26.42 25.77
C LEU A 550 45.62 26.94 24.32
N ASP A 551 44.92 28.04 24.12
CA ASP A 551 44.80 28.66 22.79
C ASP A 551 46.12 29.27 22.32
N ALA A 552 46.85 29.89 23.23
CA ALA A 552 48.19 30.38 22.99
C ALA A 552 49.17 29.24 22.69
N GLU A 553 49.03 28.09 23.34
CA GLU A 553 49.74 26.86 22.98
C GLU A 553 49.38 26.41 21.55
N ARG A 554 48.09 26.34 21.23
CA ARG A 554 47.60 25.96 19.89
C ARG A 554 48.17 26.89 18.81
N VAL A 555 48.17 28.20 19.02
CA VAL A 555 48.74 29.18 18.09
C VAL A 555 50.26 29.04 18.00
N SER A 556 50.92 28.65 19.09
CA SER A 556 52.36 28.40 19.14
C SER A 556 52.79 27.09 18.48
N ASP A 557 51.86 26.19 18.20
CA ASP A 557 52.11 24.92 17.53
C ASP A 557 51.99 25.08 16.00
N PRO A 558 53.03 24.74 15.22
CA PRO A 558 53.00 24.80 13.75
C PRO A 558 51.86 24.00 13.09
N ASP A 559 51.33 22.97 13.77
CA ASP A 559 50.21 22.13 13.32
C ASP A 559 48.87 22.51 13.98
N GLY A 560 48.89 23.41 14.97
CA GLY A 560 47.71 23.76 15.77
C GLY A 560 46.63 24.51 14.99
N GLY A 561 46.97 25.18 13.90
CA GLY A 561 46.00 25.87 13.02
C GLY A 561 45.02 24.94 12.29
N ASN A 562 45.26 23.63 12.28
CA ASN A 562 44.41 22.62 11.65
C ASN A 562 43.68 21.73 12.66
N ARG A 563 43.80 22.00 13.97
CA ARG A 563 43.33 21.09 15.02
C ARG A 563 42.55 21.86 16.08
N ILE A 564 41.53 21.20 16.62
CA ILE A 564 40.87 21.63 17.84
C ILE A 564 41.73 21.14 19.01
N TYR A 565 42.13 22.04 19.90
CA TYR A 565 42.85 21.69 21.12
C TYR A 565 41.85 21.44 22.23
N PHE A 566 41.92 20.27 22.85
CA PHE A 566 41.04 19.89 23.94
C PHE A 566 41.88 19.55 25.18
N GLY A 567 41.94 20.47 26.13
CA GLY A 567 42.57 20.23 27.42
C GLY A 567 41.73 19.28 28.27
N ILE A 568 42.38 18.32 28.92
CA ILE A 568 41.76 17.39 29.86
C ILE A 568 42.49 17.50 31.19
N ALA A 569 41.76 17.80 32.27
CA ALA A 569 42.31 18.01 33.60
C ALA A 569 41.67 17.09 34.64
N ALA A 570 42.46 16.62 35.62
CA ALA A 570 41.91 16.01 36.83
C ALA A 570 41.41 17.11 37.77
N LEU A 571 40.14 17.04 38.20
CA LEU A 571 39.50 18.03 39.07
C LEU A 571 39.28 17.45 40.48
N PRO A 572 39.49 18.24 41.55
CA PRO A 572 39.33 17.80 42.93
C PRO A 572 37.89 17.92 43.46
N TYR A 573 36.90 18.07 42.57
CA TYR A 573 35.48 18.23 42.90
C TYR A 573 34.60 17.47 41.91
N THR A 574 33.33 17.34 42.29
CA THR A 574 32.28 16.69 41.51
C THR A 574 31.52 17.69 40.64
N ARG A 575 30.84 17.19 39.60
CA ARG A 575 29.99 18.00 38.71
C ARG A 575 28.94 18.85 39.44
N ALA A 576 28.42 18.37 40.57
CA ALA A 576 27.39 19.10 41.32
C ALA A 576 27.95 20.34 42.04
N GLN A 577 29.27 20.43 42.19
CA GLN A 577 29.93 21.53 42.90
C GLN A 577 30.31 22.68 41.96
N GLY A 578 30.45 22.45 40.66
CA GLY A 578 30.98 23.47 39.76
C GLY A 578 31.15 23.06 38.31
N ILE A 579 31.79 23.97 37.57
CA ILE A 579 32.08 23.86 36.13
C ILE A 579 33.02 22.67 35.87
N VAL A 580 32.74 21.90 34.82
CA VAL A 580 33.56 20.74 34.42
C VAL A 580 34.04 20.81 32.96
N GLY A 581 33.68 21.87 32.24
CA GLY A 581 34.00 22.12 30.85
C GLY A 581 34.09 23.62 30.57
N LEU A 582 34.82 24.03 29.55
CA LEU A 582 34.81 25.39 29.05
C LEU A 582 35.32 25.40 27.60
N ALA A 583 34.62 26.10 26.71
CA ALA A 583 35.05 26.24 25.33
C ALA A 583 34.84 27.66 24.79
N PHE A 584 35.63 28.00 23.77
CA PHE A 584 35.31 29.15 22.93
C PHE A 584 34.16 28.83 21.98
N ARG A 585 33.39 29.86 21.65
CA ARG A 585 32.27 29.77 20.71
C ARG A 585 32.32 30.90 19.67
N GLY A 586 31.65 30.68 18.54
CA GLY A 586 31.18 31.77 17.69
C GLY A 586 32.12 32.20 16.58
N LEU A 587 33.31 31.61 16.47
CA LEU A 587 34.26 31.97 15.40
C LEU A 587 35.04 30.75 14.86
N PRO A 588 35.44 30.74 13.58
CA PRO A 588 36.24 29.65 13.02
C PRO A 588 37.65 29.51 13.64
N SER A 589 38.12 30.56 14.31
CA SER A 589 39.37 30.57 15.08
C SER A 589 39.21 30.05 16.51
N ALA A 590 37.97 29.97 17.03
CA ALA A 590 37.62 29.47 18.35
C ALA A 590 37.70 27.94 18.38
N THR A 591 38.92 27.40 18.41
CA THR A 591 39.20 25.96 18.23
C THR A 591 39.84 25.34 19.47
N THR A 592 39.51 25.87 20.66
CA THR A 592 40.07 25.41 21.93
C THR A 592 38.97 25.17 22.95
N ALA A 593 39.06 24.06 23.65
CA ALA A 593 38.17 23.64 24.73
C ALA A 593 38.98 23.01 25.87
N LEU A 594 38.37 22.94 27.05
CA LEU A 594 38.90 22.35 28.26
C LEU A 594 37.79 21.55 28.95
N GLY A 595 38.12 20.40 29.53
CA GLY A 595 37.19 19.62 30.32
C GLY A 595 37.89 18.72 31.32
N TRP A 596 37.11 18.00 32.12
CA TRP A 596 37.64 17.07 33.10
C TRP A 596 37.85 15.65 32.58
N ASP A 597 38.59 14.84 33.34
CA ASP A 597 38.95 13.46 32.99
C ASP A 597 38.12 12.36 33.67
N ASN A 598 37.00 12.73 34.29
CA ASN A 598 36.13 11.79 34.99
C ASN A 598 35.66 10.68 34.02
N ALA A 599 36.00 9.42 34.30
CA ALA A 599 35.80 8.31 33.37
C ALA A 599 34.33 8.09 32.94
N ASP A 600 33.37 8.44 33.78
CA ASP A 600 31.94 8.27 33.52
C ASP A 600 31.31 9.44 32.76
N ASP A 601 31.98 10.61 32.71
CA ASP A 601 31.39 11.86 32.20
C ASP A 601 32.25 12.56 31.14
N ALA A 602 33.55 12.27 31.04
CA ALA A 602 34.47 12.98 30.16
C ALA A 602 34.03 12.91 28.69
N SER A 603 33.51 11.78 28.23
CA SER A 603 33.00 11.65 26.85
C SER A 603 31.79 12.58 26.57
N ARG A 604 30.95 12.83 27.58
CA ARG A 604 29.83 13.78 27.50
C ARG A 604 30.33 15.21 27.48
N VAL A 605 31.25 15.57 28.38
CA VAL A 605 31.86 16.92 28.39
C VAL A 605 32.54 17.19 27.06
N VAL A 606 33.34 16.27 26.53
CA VAL A 606 33.96 16.41 25.20
C VAL A 606 32.91 16.65 24.11
N ALA A 607 31.81 15.90 24.09
CA ALA A 607 30.75 16.10 23.11
C ALA A 607 30.04 17.47 23.26
N HIS A 608 29.85 17.93 24.50
CA HIS A 608 29.23 19.23 24.81
C HIS A 608 30.13 20.39 24.38
N GLU A 609 31.38 20.41 24.84
CA GLU A 609 32.34 21.48 24.54
C GLU A 609 32.69 21.55 23.04
N LEU A 610 32.72 20.41 22.34
CA LEU A 610 32.86 20.41 20.88
C LEU A 610 31.65 21.04 20.18
N GLY A 611 30.45 20.92 20.77
CA GLY A 611 29.28 21.65 20.32
C GLY A 611 29.48 23.16 20.36
N HIS A 612 30.06 23.70 21.44
CA HIS A 612 30.43 25.12 21.52
C HIS A 612 31.49 25.52 20.49
N VAL A 613 32.54 24.70 20.32
CA VAL A 613 33.56 24.90 19.26
C VAL A 613 32.92 24.94 17.86
N TRP A 614 31.83 24.20 17.67
CA TRP A 614 31.02 24.23 16.44
C TRP A 614 29.79 25.16 16.53
N ASP A 615 29.92 26.21 17.33
CA ASP A 615 29.01 27.35 17.42
C ASP A 615 27.61 27.05 17.97
N ARG A 616 27.45 25.99 18.77
CA ARG A 616 26.18 25.72 19.48
C ARG A 616 26.14 26.43 20.82
N ALA A 617 25.06 27.14 21.11
CA ALA A 617 24.77 27.67 22.44
C ALA A 617 23.96 26.65 23.26
N HIS A 618 23.73 26.93 24.54
CA HIS A 618 23.04 25.99 25.42
C HIS A 618 21.56 25.83 25.08
N SER A 619 21.02 24.63 25.24
CA SER A 619 19.58 24.38 25.15
C SER A 619 18.91 24.52 26.52
N PRO A 620 17.59 24.83 26.59
CA PRO A 620 16.90 25.25 27.81
C PRO A 620 16.55 24.08 28.77
N CYS A 621 17.53 23.31 29.25
CA CYS A 621 17.34 22.31 30.32
C CYS A 621 18.46 22.38 31.36
N GLY A 622 18.10 22.40 32.64
CA GLY A 622 19.07 22.41 33.75
C GLY A 622 19.65 23.79 34.09
N ASN A 623 18.98 24.87 33.66
CA ASN A 623 19.36 26.27 33.91
C ASN A 623 20.80 26.67 33.49
N PRO A 624 21.26 26.30 32.28
CA PRO A 624 22.56 26.76 31.81
C PRO A 624 22.54 28.28 31.53
N PRO A 625 23.69 28.97 31.60
CA PRO A 625 23.80 30.35 31.15
C PRO A 625 23.68 30.44 29.62
N ALA A 626 23.44 31.65 29.07
CA ALA A 626 23.48 31.89 27.62
C ALA A 626 22.64 30.91 26.77
N VAL A 627 21.42 30.61 27.23
CA VAL A 627 20.45 29.76 26.52
C VAL A 627 20.19 30.30 25.11
N ASP A 628 20.22 29.40 24.11
CA ASP A 628 19.83 29.67 22.75
C ASP A 628 18.32 29.93 22.66
N GLY A 629 17.94 31.20 22.49
CA GLY A 629 16.55 31.60 22.32
C GLY A 629 15.88 31.10 21.03
N ALA A 630 16.66 30.60 20.06
CA ALA A 630 16.14 29.99 18.84
C ALA A 630 15.97 28.47 18.96
N TYR A 631 16.37 27.85 20.08
CA TYR A 631 16.23 26.42 20.27
C TYR A 631 14.74 26.02 20.25
N PRO A 632 14.30 25.12 19.34
CA PRO A 632 12.89 24.98 19.03
C PRO A 632 12.11 24.11 20.04
N TYR A 633 12.79 23.31 20.86
CA TYR A 633 12.14 22.32 21.70
C TYR A 633 12.07 22.77 23.17
N PRO A 634 10.85 22.87 23.74
CA PRO A 634 10.67 23.22 25.15
C PRO A 634 11.44 22.30 26.09
N GLY A 635 12.00 22.87 27.16
CA GLY A 635 12.75 22.11 28.16
C GLY A 635 14.04 21.48 27.65
N GLY A 636 14.58 21.94 26.51
CA GLY A 636 15.87 21.48 25.99
C GLY A 636 15.88 20.03 25.52
N GLN A 637 14.74 19.49 25.14
CA GLN A 637 14.60 18.12 24.63
C GLN A 637 15.05 18.01 23.17
N ILE A 638 15.29 16.80 22.66
CA ILE A 638 15.71 16.60 21.26
C ILE A 638 14.56 16.75 20.26
N GLY A 639 13.30 16.64 20.69
CA GLY A 639 12.10 16.94 19.89
C GLY A 639 11.74 15.95 18.78
N VAL A 640 12.69 15.15 18.32
CA VAL A 640 12.54 14.16 17.25
C VAL A 640 13.16 12.82 17.66
N SER A 641 12.91 11.75 16.89
CA SER A 641 13.47 10.43 17.20
C SER A 641 14.98 10.40 16.95
N GLY A 642 15.75 10.15 18.01
CA GLY A 642 17.18 9.87 17.90
C GLY A 642 17.45 8.36 17.79
N MET A 643 18.65 8.03 17.32
CA MET A 643 19.13 6.66 17.12
C MET A 643 20.64 6.60 17.31
N ASP A 644 21.09 5.83 18.29
CA ASP A 644 22.47 5.37 18.34
C ASP A 644 22.61 4.20 17.35
N VAL A 645 23.16 4.47 16.17
CA VAL A 645 23.29 3.49 15.08
C VAL A 645 24.19 2.32 15.47
N GLN A 646 25.22 2.56 16.29
CA GLN A 646 26.18 1.53 16.68
C GLN A 646 25.54 0.51 17.61
N SER A 647 24.84 0.98 18.65
CA SER A 647 24.14 0.11 19.60
C SER A 647 22.72 -0.26 19.17
N ARG A 648 22.24 0.30 18.04
CA ARG A 648 20.87 0.16 17.52
C ARG A 648 19.81 0.54 18.56
N THR A 649 20.05 1.61 19.30
CA THR A 649 19.20 2.06 20.40
C THR A 649 18.51 3.38 20.08
N LEU A 650 17.18 3.39 20.14
CA LEU A 650 16.40 4.61 19.98
C LEU A 650 16.60 5.56 21.16
N LYS A 651 16.57 6.87 20.86
CA LYS A 651 16.55 7.94 21.85
C LYS A 651 15.17 8.60 21.81
N PRO A 652 14.44 8.62 22.93
CA PRO A 652 13.15 9.28 23.01
C PRO A 652 13.24 10.75 22.62
N LEU A 653 12.18 11.29 22.02
CA LEU A 653 12.08 12.72 21.72
C LEU A 653 12.23 13.62 22.97
N THR A 654 11.95 13.07 24.16
CA THR A 654 12.10 13.72 25.46
C THR A 654 13.52 13.64 26.03
N SER A 655 14.46 12.94 25.37
CA SER A 655 15.86 12.95 25.77
C SER A 655 16.38 14.39 25.78
N PRO A 656 17.22 14.76 26.75
CA PRO A 656 17.81 16.08 26.78
C PRO A 656 18.82 16.23 25.65
N ASP A 657 18.90 17.42 25.08
CA ASP A 657 19.90 17.76 24.08
C ASP A 657 21.30 17.81 24.71
N ILE A 658 22.32 17.45 23.93
CA ILE A 658 23.71 17.43 24.39
C ILE A 658 24.18 18.80 24.88
N MET A 659 23.64 19.90 24.35
CA MET A 659 23.95 21.27 24.77
C MET A 659 23.18 21.71 26.01
N SER A 660 22.53 20.79 26.73
CA SER A 660 21.81 21.09 27.97
C SER A 660 22.60 20.69 29.22
N TYR A 661 22.13 21.13 30.38
CA TYR A 661 22.60 20.68 31.69
C TYR A 661 21.76 19.53 32.28
N CYS A 662 20.90 18.93 31.47
CA CYS A 662 20.18 17.72 31.83
C CYS A 662 20.99 16.51 31.35
N PHE A 663 21.72 15.89 32.28
CA PHE A 663 22.80 14.94 31.94
C PHE A 663 22.37 13.48 31.81
N GLN A 664 21.09 13.16 32.01
CA GLN A 664 20.62 11.77 31.95
C GLN A 664 20.45 11.32 30.50
N SER A 665 21.45 10.59 29.99
CA SER A 665 21.46 10.03 28.63
C SER A 665 21.18 11.07 27.52
N PRO A 666 21.96 12.17 27.46
CA PRO A 666 21.74 13.21 26.47
C PRO A 666 22.04 12.72 25.06
N TRP A 667 21.39 13.34 24.09
CA TRP A 667 21.58 13.08 22.67
C TRP A 667 21.53 14.37 21.88
N THR A 668 21.88 14.36 20.59
CA THR A 668 21.77 15.57 19.77
C THR A 668 20.38 15.68 19.16
N SER A 669 19.78 16.87 19.23
CA SER A 669 18.61 17.24 18.44
C SER A 669 18.97 17.40 16.96
N ASP A 670 17.98 17.35 16.10
CA ASP A 670 18.14 17.73 14.69
C ASP A 670 18.56 19.20 14.52
N TYR A 671 18.13 20.11 15.40
CA TYR A 671 18.58 21.51 15.42
C TYR A 671 20.09 21.62 15.72
N THR A 672 20.54 21.01 16.80
CA THR A 672 21.97 20.98 17.18
C THR A 672 22.80 20.28 16.11
N TYR A 673 22.34 19.13 15.60
CA TYR A 673 23.03 18.35 14.57
C TYR A 673 23.21 19.15 13.27
N GLN A 674 22.14 19.75 12.75
CA GLN A 674 22.21 20.57 11.53
C GLN A 674 23.09 21.79 11.74
N GLY A 675 22.96 22.45 12.89
CA GLY A 675 23.79 23.58 13.26
C GLY A 675 25.29 23.27 13.25
N VAL A 676 25.70 22.15 13.87
CA VAL A 676 27.09 21.69 13.83
C VAL A 676 27.50 21.36 12.39
N MET A 677 26.64 20.71 11.60
CA MET A 677 26.94 20.37 10.21
C MET A 677 27.20 21.62 9.37
N ASP A 678 26.31 22.61 9.46
CA ASP A 678 26.39 23.87 8.72
C ASP A 678 27.66 24.64 9.08
N PHE A 679 27.95 24.77 10.38
CA PHE A 679 29.17 25.43 10.84
C PHE A 679 30.42 24.74 10.30
N ARG A 680 30.49 23.41 10.39
CA ARG A 680 31.67 22.64 9.96
C ARG A 680 31.85 22.70 8.45
N GLN A 681 30.78 22.71 7.68
CA GLN A 681 30.87 22.87 6.22
C GLN A 681 31.33 24.27 5.81
N ALA A 682 30.81 25.31 6.46
CA ALA A 682 31.19 26.69 6.18
C ALA A 682 32.63 27.01 6.59
N ASN A 683 33.19 26.26 7.56
CA ASN A 683 34.46 26.58 8.21
C ASN A 683 35.49 25.44 8.13
N ALA A 684 35.65 24.86 6.94
CA ALA A 684 36.73 23.91 6.69
C ALA A 684 38.10 24.52 7.07
N SER A 685 38.89 23.79 7.87
CA SER A 685 40.23 24.23 8.26
C SER A 685 41.16 24.23 7.05
N VAL A 686 41.64 25.41 6.66
CA VAL A 686 42.64 25.58 5.61
C VAL A 686 43.93 26.05 6.26
N VAL A 687 44.98 25.24 6.15
CA VAL A 687 46.33 25.63 6.59
C VAL A 687 46.98 26.41 5.46
N LEU A 688 47.30 27.67 5.70
CA LEU A 688 48.00 28.55 4.75
C LEU A 688 49.34 29.01 5.35
N GLY A 689 50.34 29.18 4.49
CA GLY A 689 51.68 29.64 4.87
C GLY A 689 52.53 28.54 5.53
N GLN A 690 53.86 28.69 5.50
CA GLN A 690 54.81 27.80 6.17
C GLN A 690 55.13 28.31 7.59
N PRO A 691 55.61 27.44 8.50
CA PRO A 691 56.11 27.89 9.78
C PRO A 691 57.23 28.93 9.59
N GLN A 692 57.13 30.08 10.25
CA GLN A 692 58.08 31.18 10.13
C GLN A 692 58.20 31.97 11.44
N PRO A 693 59.28 32.76 11.63
CA PRO A 693 59.40 33.66 12.78
C PRO A 693 58.19 34.58 12.91
N SER A 694 57.58 34.56 14.09
CA SER A 694 56.39 35.31 14.44
C SER A 694 56.47 35.76 15.89
N VAL A 695 55.62 36.71 16.26
CA VAL A 695 55.39 37.09 17.66
C VAL A 695 54.00 36.63 18.08
N LEU A 696 53.93 35.87 19.17
CA LEU A 696 52.69 35.54 19.85
C LEU A 696 52.17 36.80 20.55
N VAL A 697 51.00 37.26 20.13
CA VAL A 697 50.29 38.40 20.71
C VAL A 697 48.94 37.90 21.17
N TRP A 698 48.68 37.99 22.47
CA TRP A 698 47.56 37.29 23.08
C TRP A 698 47.08 37.99 24.35
N GLY A 699 45.86 37.67 24.77
CA GLY A 699 45.25 38.30 25.92
C GLY A 699 43.76 38.05 26.00
N ARG A 700 43.11 38.80 26.88
CA ARG A 700 41.68 38.68 27.16
C ARG A 700 41.03 39.99 27.51
N ILE A 701 39.71 40.06 27.34
CA ILE A 701 38.83 41.07 27.88
C ILE A 701 37.90 40.37 28.86
N ALA A 702 37.98 40.70 30.14
CA ALA A 702 37.12 40.14 31.19
C ALA A 702 36.52 41.29 31.99
N ASN A 703 35.18 41.32 32.16
CA ASN A 703 34.48 42.42 32.84
C ASN A 703 34.80 43.82 32.30
N GLY A 704 35.00 43.97 30.99
CA GLY A 704 35.41 45.26 30.41
C GLY A 704 36.86 45.66 30.74
N HIS A 705 37.65 44.81 31.40
CA HIS A 705 39.08 45.04 31.60
C HIS A 705 39.87 44.25 30.56
N ALA A 706 40.69 44.97 29.80
CA ALA A 706 41.66 44.37 28.91
C ALA A 706 42.88 43.88 29.69
N VAL A 707 43.30 42.66 29.41
CA VAL A 707 44.57 42.08 29.84
C VAL A 707 45.34 41.71 28.59
N LEU A 708 46.55 42.26 28.47
CA LEU A 708 47.49 41.92 27.42
C LEU A 708 48.58 41.05 28.03
N GLU A 709 48.70 39.81 27.57
CA GLU A 709 49.70 38.88 28.08
C GLU A 709 51.08 39.19 27.49
N PRO A 710 52.18 38.88 28.19
CA PRO A 710 53.52 39.08 27.66
C PRO A 710 53.72 38.37 26.33
N ALA A 711 54.29 39.09 25.36
CA ALA A 711 54.52 38.56 24.02
C ALA A 711 55.77 37.68 23.95
N PHE A 712 55.75 36.71 23.04
CA PHE A 712 56.84 35.75 22.83
C PHE A 712 57.22 35.65 21.36
N GLN A 713 58.51 35.62 21.06
CA GLN A 713 58.99 35.19 19.74
C GLN A 713 58.80 33.68 19.61
N ILE A 714 58.18 33.27 18.51
CA ILE A 714 57.84 31.88 18.21
C ILE A 714 58.12 31.57 16.74
N VAL A 715 58.19 30.29 16.40
CA VAL A 715 58.22 29.82 15.01
C VAL A 715 57.00 28.95 14.79
N THR A 716 56.03 29.47 14.05
CA THR A 716 54.74 28.81 13.79
C THR A 716 54.15 29.32 12.48
N ARG A 717 53.04 28.73 12.03
CA ARG A 717 52.29 29.27 10.90
C ARG A 717 51.54 30.54 11.34
N PRO A 718 51.57 31.61 10.54
CA PRO A 718 50.87 32.85 10.87
C PRO A 718 49.39 32.60 11.17
N SER A 719 48.93 33.20 12.26
CA SER A 719 47.53 33.15 12.68
C SER A 719 47.09 34.58 12.96
N LEU A 720 46.46 35.20 11.97
CA LEU A 720 46.01 36.59 11.99
C LEU A 720 44.47 36.64 12.09
N PRO A 721 43.89 37.78 12.55
CA PRO A 721 42.45 37.97 12.54
C PRO A 721 41.85 37.74 11.14
N ARG A 722 40.79 36.94 11.05
CA ARG A 722 40.10 36.67 9.78
C ARG A 722 39.23 37.84 9.30
N LYS A 723 38.76 38.66 10.24
CA LYS A 723 37.92 39.83 9.98
C LYS A 723 38.33 40.98 10.91
N PRO A 724 38.25 42.23 10.45
CA PRO A 724 38.39 43.39 11.33
C PRO A 724 37.26 43.40 12.36
N GLY A 725 37.49 44.09 13.48
CA GLY A 725 36.50 44.21 14.55
C GLY A 725 36.81 45.37 15.49
N PRO A 726 36.04 45.52 16.56
CA PRO A 726 36.05 46.72 17.40
C PRO A 726 37.28 46.83 18.32
N TYR A 727 38.05 45.74 18.48
CA TYR A 727 39.29 45.73 19.24
C TYR A 727 40.49 45.85 18.31
N SER A 728 41.59 46.41 18.82
CA SER A 728 42.84 46.50 18.09
C SER A 728 44.04 46.23 18.98
N VAL A 729 45.07 45.59 18.40
CA VAL A 729 46.38 45.44 19.04
C VAL A 729 47.45 46.04 18.14
N THR A 730 48.27 46.92 18.70
CA THR A 730 49.33 47.65 17.98
C THR A 730 50.66 47.46 18.68
N ALA A 731 51.71 47.17 17.91
CA ALA A 731 53.10 47.19 18.38
C ALA A 731 53.85 48.39 17.80
N THR A 732 54.61 49.09 18.64
CA THR A 732 55.47 50.21 18.24
C THR A 732 56.89 50.05 18.78
N ALA A 733 57.85 50.60 18.04
CA ALA A 733 59.23 50.75 18.48
C ALA A 733 59.40 51.95 19.42
N ALA A 734 60.57 52.07 20.05
CA ALA A 734 60.85 53.12 21.03
C ALA A 734 60.81 54.54 20.43
N ASP A 735 61.04 54.68 19.13
CA ASP A 735 60.94 55.93 18.37
C ASP A 735 59.50 56.25 17.91
N GLY A 736 58.52 55.40 18.26
CA GLY A 736 57.12 55.54 17.86
C GLY A 736 56.75 54.84 16.55
N THR A 737 57.71 54.24 15.82
CA THR A 737 57.43 53.54 14.56
C THR A 737 56.48 52.36 14.79
N GLN A 738 55.37 52.31 14.06
CA GLN A 738 54.44 51.19 14.12
C GLN A 738 55.01 49.96 13.42
N LEU A 739 55.13 48.85 14.14
CA LEU A 739 55.64 47.59 13.61
C LEU A 739 54.52 46.73 13.01
N PHE A 740 53.37 46.69 13.67
CA PHE A 740 52.12 46.14 13.15
C PHE A 740 50.91 46.74 13.88
N ALA A 741 49.74 46.68 13.24
CA ALA A 741 48.45 46.95 13.84
C ALA A 741 47.43 45.95 13.32
N LEU A 742 46.65 45.35 14.22
CA LEU A 742 45.62 44.35 13.90
C LEU A 742 44.31 44.79 14.53
N SER A 743 43.22 44.76 13.77
CA SER A 743 41.85 44.93 14.28
C SER A 743 41.12 43.59 14.28
N PHE A 744 40.33 43.30 15.31
CA PHE A 744 39.68 42.01 15.49
C PHE A 744 38.44 42.08 16.39
N ASP A 745 37.63 41.03 16.33
CA ASP A 745 36.54 40.77 17.27
C ASP A 745 36.85 39.46 18.01
N PRO A 746 37.17 39.49 19.32
CA PRO A 746 37.61 38.30 20.04
C PRO A 746 36.41 37.40 20.39
N PRO A 747 36.53 36.07 20.20
CA PRO A 747 35.48 35.12 20.54
C PRO A 747 35.13 35.18 22.03
N PRO A 748 33.83 35.07 22.38
CA PRO A 748 33.43 34.81 23.76
C PRO A 748 33.84 33.39 24.19
N SER A 749 34.22 33.25 25.46
CA SER A 749 34.16 31.96 26.17
C SER A 749 32.76 31.80 26.75
N GLU A 750 32.07 30.71 26.42
CA GLU A 750 30.78 30.38 27.03
C GLU A 750 30.98 29.95 28.49
N GLU A 751 29.93 29.85 29.30
CA GLU A 751 29.98 29.52 30.75
C GLU A 751 30.73 30.48 31.70
N SER A 752 31.48 31.47 31.19
CA SER A 752 32.11 32.48 32.05
C SER A 752 31.03 33.39 32.68
N PRO A 753 30.96 33.52 34.03
CA PRO A 753 30.05 34.46 34.70
C PRO A 753 30.23 35.93 34.29
N GLN A 754 31.29 36.22 33.53
CA GLN A 754 31.84 37.53 33.22
C GLN A 754 31.91 37.83 31.72
N GLY A 755 31.48 36.88 30.86
CA GLY A 755 31.53 37.05 29.40
C GLY A 755 32.94 37.31 28.88
N SER A 756 33.95 36.60 29.37
CA SER A 756 35.33 36.82 28.95
C SER A 756 35.54 36.53 27.46
N ARG A 757 36.32 37.37 26.79
CA ARG A 757 36.70 37.21 25.39
C ARG A 757 38.21 37.07 25.30
N HIS A 758 38.70 36.15 24.47
CA HIS A 758 40.13 35.87 24.37
C HIS A 758 40.63 36.05 22.96
N PHE A 759 41.92 36.30 22.78
CA PHE A 759 42.56 36.29 21.48
C PHE A 759 44.00 35.78 21.59
N ALA A 760 44.45 35.11 20.55
CA ALA A 760 45.84 34.75 20.34
C ALA A 760 46.17 34.81 18.85
N PHE A 761 47.23 35.53 18.50
CA PHE A 761 47.70 35.71 17.14
C PHE A 761 49.19 35.36 17.05
N ALA A 762 49.56 34.71 15.94
CA ALA A 762 50.95 34.58 15.53
C ALA A 762 51.19 35.59 14.42
N VAL A 763 51.78 36.73 14.78
CA VAL A 763 52.00 37.86 13.88
C VAL A 763 53.37 37.70 13.21
N PRO A 764 53.45 37.56 11.88
CA PRO A 764 54.72 37.45 11.16
C PRO A 764 55.62 38.65 11.47
N LEU A 765 56.77 38.40 12.08
CA LEU A 765 57.75 39.42 12.38
C LEU A 765 59.11 38.73 12.57
N ASP A 766 60.10 39.12 11.76
CA ASP A 766 61.44 38.59 11.89
C ASP A 766 62.10 39.01 13.22
N GLN A 767 63.19 38.33 13.58
CA GLN A 767 63.89 38.57 14.85
C GLN A 767 64.40 40.01 14.98
N ALA A 768 64.87 40.63 13.88
CA ALA A 768 65.43 41.98 13.91
C ALA A 768 64.34 43.02 14.21
N ARG A 769 63.18 42.92 13.56
CA ARG A 769 62.03 43.80 13.80
C ARG A 769 61.37 43.52 15.14
N ALA A 770 61.29 42.26 15.57
CA ALA A 770 60.77 41.90 16.89
C ALA A 770 61.64 42.48 18.03
N ALA A 771 62.96 42.58 17.84
CA ALA A 771 63.86 43.22 18.80
C ALA A 771 63.62 44.75 18.96
N LEU A 772 63.00 45.40 17.97
CA LEU A 772 62.65 46.82 18.02
C LEU A 772 61.37 47.09 18.83
N MET A 773 60.56 46.07 19.14
CA MET A 773 59.29 46.27 19.86
C MET A 773 59.54 46.86 21.26
N ALA A 774 58.92 48.01 21.55
CA ALA A 774 59.04 48.70 22.83
C ALA A 774 57.69 48.81 23.57
N HIS A 775 56.60 48.93 22.81
CA HIS A 775 55.25 49.04 23.35
C HIS A 775 54.27 48.14 22.61
N LEU A 776 53.39 47.50 23.37
CA LEU A 776 52.21 46.79 22.89
C LEU A 776 50.97 47.42 23.51
N ARG A 777 49.97 47.72 22.69
CA ARG A 777 48.73 48.36 23.13
C ARG A 777 47.53 47.59 22.60
N LEU A 778 46.68 47.13 23.51
CA LEU A 778 45.33 46.66 23.23
C LEU A 778 44.36 47.81 23.48
N ALA A 779 43.47 48.08 22.53
CA ALA A 779 42.41 49.08 22.64
C ALA A 779 41.07 48.51 22.15
N GLY A 780 39.96 48.97 22.73
CA GLY A 780 38.61 48.57 22.35
C GLY A 780 37.54 49.61 22.70
N PRO A 781 36.26 49.30 22.45
CA PRO A 781 35.13 50.19 22.76
C PRO A 781 35.07 50.54 24.25
N GLY A 782 34.42 51.65 24.59
CA GLY A 782 34.19 52.02 25.99
C GLY A 782 35.45 52.40 26.77
N GLY A 783 36.55 52.76 26.10
CA GLY A 783 37.80 53.15 26.75
C GLY A 783 38.65 51.98 27.24
N VAL A 784 38.33 50.74 26.83
CA VAL A 784 39.10 49.54 27.15
C VAL A 784 40.51 49.68 26.58
N VAL A 785 41.51 49.75 27.45
CA VAL A 785 42.92 49.84 27.06
C VAL A 785 43.79 49.00 27.99
N ALA A 786 44.70 48.23 27.42
CA ALA A 786 45.83 47.64 28.14
C ALA A 786 47.13 47.99 27.41
N ASN A 787 48.14 48.39 28.17
CA ASN A 787 49.46 48.73 27.63
C ASN A 787 50.51 47.83 28.28
N SER A 788 51.38 47.27 27.47
CA SER A 788 52.62 46.65 27.91
C SER A 788 53.78 47.50 27.40
N ARG A 789 54.75 47.74 28.27
CA ARG A 789 56.03 48.38 27.95
C ARG A 789 57.14 47.42 28.36
N SER A 790 58.20 47.37 27.57
CA SER A 790 59.40 46.61 27.92
C SER A 790 59.86 46.98 29.34
N THR A 791 59.86 46.01 30.27
CA THR A 791 60.20 46.22 31.69
C THR A 791 61.69 46.12 31.98
N SER A 792 62.50 45.64 31.04
CA SER A 792 63.95 45.47 31.22
C SER A 792 64.77 46.05 30.06
N ASN A 793 65.97 46.53 30.38
CA ASN A 793 67.04 46.68 29.39
C ASN A 793 67.70 45.31 29.24
N LEU A 794 67.17 44.43 28.37
CA LEU A 794 67.67 43.08 28.09
C LEU A 794 69.20 43.00 27.78
N ARG A 795 69.88 44.13 27.56
CA ARG A 795 71.34 44.22 27.38
C ARG A 795 72.17 44.21 28.67
N LEU A 796 71.60 44.42 29.87
CA LEU A 796 72.39 44.73 31.09
C LEU A 796 72.48 43.64 32.17
N GLU A 797 71.69 42.55 32.13
CA GLU A 797 71.80 41.46 33.12
C GLU A 797 72.82 40.39 32.67
N ALA A 798 74.11 40.74 32.71
CA ALA A 798 75.22 39.82 32.44
C ALA A 798 75.84 39.20 33.71
N THR A 799 75.23 39.38 34.88
CA THR A 799 75.79 38.89 36.15
C THR A 799 74.75 38.08 36.95
N GLY A 800 74.57 36.82 36.55
CA GLY A 800 73.71 35.83 37.23
C GLY A 800 72.88 35.01 36.23
N ALA A 801 72.54 33.76 36.57
CA ALA A 801 71.59 32.99 35.76
C ALA A 801 70.17 33.57 35.97
N PRO A 802 69.49 34.08 34.93
CA PRO A 802 68.21 34.78 35.07
C PRO A 802 67.07 33.86 35.53
N VAL A 803 67.26 32.54 35.46
CA VAL A 803 66.37 31.52 35.97
C VAL A 803 67.18 30.45 36.70
N THR A 804 66.71 30.02 37.87
CA THR A 804 67.24 28.87 38.60
C THR A 804 66.27 27.70 38.49
N SER A 805 66.81 26.47 38.44
CA SER A 805 66.04 25.24 38.36
C SER A 805 66.44 24.24 39.43
N ARG A 806 65.46 23.53 39.98
CA ARG A 806 65.65 22.42 40.93
C ARG A 806 64.74 21.26 40.59
N ARG A 807 65.29 20.06 40.43
CA ARG A 807 64.49 18.85 40.26
C ARG A 807 63.85 18.43 41.59
N GLU A 808 62.55 18.14 41.56
CA GLU A 808 61.77 17.62 42.68
C GLU A 808 60.88 16.47 42.18
N GLY A 809 61.34 15.24 42.38
CA GLY A 809 60.69 14.04 41.85
C GLY A 809 60.58 14.08 40.32
N GLN A 810 59.35 13.97 39.81
CA GLN A 810 59.04 14.04 38.36
C GLN A 810 58.83 15.49 37.85
N SER A 811 59.06 16.48 38.70
CA SER A 811 58.88 17.89 38.37
C SER A 811 60.17 18.69 38.49
N VAL A 812 60.16 19.90 37.96
CA VAL A 812 61.24 20.88 38.02
C VAL A 812 60.64 22.19 38.52
N VAL A 813 61.13 22.69 39.65
CA VAL A 813 60.77 24.01 40.15
C VAL A 813 61.70 25.04 39.52
N LEU A 814 61.10 26.01 38.84
CA LEU A 814 61.77 27.17 38.24
C LEU A 814 61.54 28.39 39.12
N ARG A 815 62.58 29.21 39.32
CA ARG A 815 62.48 30.51 39.99
C ARG A 815 63.18 31.60 39.18
N TRP A 816 62.53 32.75 39.03
CA TRP A 816 63.03 33.88 38.24
C TRP A 816 62.53 35.22 38.78
N ASN A 817 63.11 36.33 38.31
CA ASN A 817 62.64 37.67 38.65
C ASN A 817 61.37 38.02 37.86
N ALA A 818 60.19 37.88 38.49
CA ALA A 818 58.90 38.19 37.85
C ALA A 818 58.73 39.66 37.46
N SER A 819 59.47 40.60 38.07
CA SER A 819 59.41 42.02 37.69
C SER A 819 60.12 42.30 36.36
N ALA A 820 61.24 41.63 36.12
CA ALA A 820 61.97 41.70 34.86
C ALA A 820 61.31 40.81 33.79
N HIS A 821 60.78 39.65 34.20
CA HIS A 821 60.12 38.71 33.30
C HIS A 821 58.73 38.29 33.83
N PRO A 822 57.65 39.02 33.50
CA PRO A 822 56.32 38.76 34.05
C PRO A 822 55.76 37.37 33.71
N THR A 823 56.16 36.80 32.58
CA THR A 823 55.79 35.44 32.18
C THR A 823 56.95 34.81 31.40
N ILE A 824 57.20 33.54 31.65
CA ILE A 824 58.14 32.73 30.89
C ILE A 824 57.38 31.61 30.19
N MET A 825 57.66 31.40 28.90
CA MET A 825 57.14 30.25 28.17
C MET A 825 58.16 29.12 28.28
N VAL A 826 57.74 28.01 28.87
CA VAL A 826 58.58 26.83 29.06
C VAL A 826 58.28 25.83 27.95
N ARG A 827 59.30 25.35 27.24
CA ARG A 827 59.17 24.38 26.15
C ARG A 827 59.95 23.10 26.42
N ASP A 828 59.41 22.01 25.90
CA ASP A 828 60.13 20.76 25.79
C ASP A 828 61.28 20.95 24.79
N PRO A 829 62.53 20.64 25.17
CA PRO A 829 63.71 20.91 24.33
C PRO A 829 63.80 20.00 23.10
N ASP A 830 63.04 18.90 23.06
CA ASP A 830 63.10 17.91 21.98
C ASP A 830 61.93 18.09 21.01
N THR A 831 60.72 18.34 21.51
CA THR A 831 59.53 18.51 20.66
C THR A 831 59.21 19.98 20.36
N GLY A 832 59.73 20.92 21.14
CA GLY A 832 59.36 22.33 21.07
C GLY A 832 57.96 22.65 21.63
N SER A 833 57.21 21.67 22.14
CA SER A 833 55.87 21.85 22.69
C SER A 833 55.90 22.76 23.92
N VAL A 834 54.90 23.64 24.08
CA VAL A 834 54.82 24.56 25.23
C VAL A 834 54.34 23.81 26.47
N LEU A 835 55.23 23.56 27.43
CA LEU A 835 54.92 22.87 28.69
C LEU A 835 54.17 23.75 29.69
N SER A 836 54.39 25.07 29.68
CA SER A 836 53.67 26.01 30.56
C SER A 836 53.88 27.46 30.13
N PHE A 837 52.89 28.31 30.40
CA PHE A 837 53.05 29.76 30.50
C PHE A 837 53.18 30.13 31.98
N ALA A 838 54.41 30.05 32.49
CA ALA A 838 54.72 30.17 33.90
C ALA A 838 54.74 31.65 34.35
N ARG A 839 54.08 31.92 35.48
CA ARG A 839 53.82 33.27 36.00
C ARG A 839 54.18 33.34 37.49
N GLY A 840 54.37 34.55 38.01
CA GLY A 840 54.53 34.78 39.45
C GLY A 840 55.94 34.56 40.02
N GLY A 841 56.95 34.28 39.20
CA GLY A 841 58.35 34.16 39.64
C GLY A 841 58.74 32.78 40.16
N GLU A 842 57.77 31.88 40.33
CA GLU A 842 57.99 30.47 40.62
C GLU A 842 56.98 29.61 39.86
N ALA A 843 57.43 28.49 39.30
CA ALA A 843 56.54 27.51 38.68
C ALA A 843 57.10 26.10 38.80
N ARG A 844 56.21 25.13 39.05
CA ARG A 844 56.53 23.70 39.00
C ARG A 844 56.17 23.16 37.62
N ILE A 845 57.15 22.62 36.90
CA ILE A 845 56.99 22.07 35.55
C ILE A 845 57.15 20.56 35.60
N TRP A 846 56.15 19.82 35.12
CA TRP A 846 56.17 18.36 35.15
C TRP A 846 56.88 17.80 33.92
N THR A 847 58.12 17.37 34.11
CA THR A 847 58.97 16.88 33.02
C THR A 847 60.13 16.01 33.52
N SER A 848 60.44 14.97 32.76
CA SER A 848 61.62 14.12 32.94
C SER A 848 62.87 14.64 32.21
N LYS A 849 62.74 15.68 31.38
CA LYS A 849 63.84 16.20 30.55
C LYS A 849 64.97 16.77 31.41
N SER A 850 66.21 16.65 30.96
CA SER A 850 67.39 17.21 31.65
C SER A 850 67.64 18.69 31.32
N HIS A 851 66.96 19.22 30.32
CA HIS A 851 67.02 20.60 29.89
C HIS A 851 65.60 21.14 29.65
N LEU A 852 65.46 22.45 29.64
CA LEU A 852 64.26 23.18 29.23
C LEU A 852 64.67 24.31 28.30
N ASP A 853 63.88 24.55 27.25
CA ASP A 853 64.00 25.77 26.45
C ASP A 853 63.00 26.80 27.00
N LEU A 854 63.49 27.95 27.42
CA LEU A 854 62.72 29.03 28.02
C LEU A 854 62.68 30.23 27.09
N GLU A 855 61.53 30.84 26.90
CA GLU A 855 61.42 32.20 26.36
C GLU A 855 61.07 33.14 27.53
N LEU A 856 62.00 34.03 27.87
CA LEU A 856 61.86 35.00 28.96
C LEU A 856 61.30 36.30 28.40
N SER A 857 60.03 36.61 28.67
CA SER A 857 59.39 37.82 28.14
C SER A 857 59.58 39.01 29.08
N ASP A 858 59.96 40.18 28.57
CA ASP A 858 59.99 41.46 29.29
C ASP A 858 58.65 42.22 29.25
N GLY A 859 57.59 41.52 28.85
CA GLY A 859 56.26 42.08 28.60
C GLY A 859 55.99 42.42 27.13
N VAL A 860 57.04 42.66 26.32
CA VAL A 860 56.89 43.05 24.91
C VAL A 860 57.80 42.26 23.98
N ARG A 861 59.03 42.00 24.40
CA ARG A 861 60.04 41.17 23.72
C ARG A 861 60.27 39.91 24.52
N SER A 862 60.87 38.90 23.91
CA SER A 862 61.36 37.72 24.62
C SER A 862 62.78 37.35 24.23
N GLN A 863 63.48 36.70 25.15
CA GLN A 863 64.80 36.13 24.91
C GLN A 863 64.78 34.62 25.20
N ARG A 864 65.35 33.85 24.28
CA ARG A 864 65.51 32.41 24.44
C ARG A 864 66.67 32.08 25.38
N LEU A 865 66.46 31.12 26.28
CA LEU A 865 67.45 30.54 27.18
C LEU A 865 67.27 29.02 27.22
N ARG A 866 68.32 28.25 26.91
CA ARG A 866 68.34 26.81 27.18
C ARG A 866 68.92 26.57 28.57
N LEU A 867 68.08 26.08 29.47
CA LEU A 867 68.41 25.89 30.88
C LEU A 867 68.69 24.41 31.18
N ALA A 868 69.88 24.11 31.67
CA ALA A 868 70.18 22.80 32.25
C ALA A 868 69.50 22.66 33.62
N ILE A 869 68.95 21.47 33.90
CA ILE A 869 68.28 21.20 35.16
C ILE A 869 69.29 20.64 36.16
N SER A 870 69.48 21.35 37.27
CA SER A 870 70.32 20.92 38.39
C SER A 870 69.85 19.54 38.88
N ARG A 871 70.76 18.56 38.89
CA ARG A 871 70.49 17.26 39.53
C ARG A 871 70.36 17.53 41.03
N SER A 872 69.30 16.96 41.63
CA SER A 872 69.03 17.04 43.07
C SER A 872 70.19 16.51 43.89
#